data_AF-A0A5B6TKY5-F1
#
_entry.id   AF-A0A5B6TKY5-F1
#
_cell.length_a   1.000
_cell.length_b   1.000
_cell.length_c   1.000
_cell.angle_alpha   90.00
_cell.angle_beta   90.00
_cell.angle_gamma   90.00
#
_symmetry.space_group_name_H-M   'P 1'
#
loop_
_entity.id
_entity.type
_entity.pdbx_description
1 polymer ?
#
loop_
_entity_poly.entity_id
_entity_poly.type
_entity_poly.pdbx_seq_one_letter_code
_entity_poly.pdbx_strand_id
1 'polypeptide(L)'
;MSGLFLNFYQVEVPLKTIPINFVKYSSYSTREEFQALKAVYPNCIFYREDDRILIWSINGTADYPKGCQQAMIDLEQKPKVLSKILETSILGYLNSINKYKVSKNRHTSTWEILSPKDILGGTIQGLTVKRIVHFSPCYFRKDNKLLIGFSLSTSLKNSFTWSKSDFENHGIDVLGLKGDDERIFANKQSIKRFLEARGAEANYDVALKSENDNSTSFALIDKFYNWISKNKANITLPFDLDINSVNKRFLPFENELIKSEIIAKPQRYFYSNRRNTQGLTYYDQMVKAYQPFSLELFQNRNLSLGLICPLEYQGETEGFAKKIELKLKEIFHFKSISFVFKTINGKDVESYKDVLYDSDLLKCDLVYVIVNQAQEKLLPNISPYYVCKAKLIGNGIPTQDIQIETIRQNLSGFTLTNISLNSYAKLGGTAWTIEKEDKLKDELVVGIGSTVSENGQFVLGIAQIFHNDGRYMTGDCSPLSSFENYAENLEHHLYKVLLPLIDQMNGSGRFRLIFHLFKSASEQYEIKAISNLKERLSGYNFEFALVHLAYGHNFRLYYNDGRNAISTGTYIQLSKLSALLHFFNKSDLPLKIELDSRSTFTSLFYLSKQVFWFSHLSHRSYMPSKRTVTIMYPSLMARMTEELKKVDGWDYDRLKAVSDKLWFI
;
A
#
# COMPACT_ATOMS: atom_id res chain seq x y z
N MET A 1 23.07 20.07 -14.91
CA MET A 1 22.38 18.87 -14.42
C MET A 1 20.89 19.14 -14.48
N SER A 2 20.07 18.20 -14.93
CA SER A 2 18.62 18.41 -14.93
C SER A 2 18.08 18.30 -13.50
N GLY A 3 17.03 19.07 -13.21
CA GLY A 3 16.44 19.15 -11.86
C GLY A 3 15.60 17.93 -11.49
N LEU A 4 14.68 18.11 -10.54
CA LEU A 4 13.67 17.11 -10.19
C LEU A 4 12.55 17.13 -11.23
N PHE A 5 12.26 16.00 -11.84
CA PHE A 5 11.18 15.83 -12.80
C PHE A 5 10.03 15.02 -12.18
N LEU A 6 8.84 15.61 -12.17
CA LEU A 6 7.59 14.86 -12.04
C LEU A 6 7.20 14.41 -13.44
N ASN A 7 6.86 13.14 -13.63
CA ASN A 7 6.49 12.56 -14.93
C ASN A 7 5.14 13.04 -15.51
N PHE A 8 4.81 14.32 -15.31
CA PHE A 8 3.65 15.03 -15.83
C PHE A 8 4.06 15.87 -17.04
N TYR A 9 3.34 15.68 -18.14
CA TYR A 9 3.50 16.41 -19.38
C TYR A 9 2.26 17.29 -19.56
N GLN A 10 2.45 18.60 -19.49
CA GLN A 10 1.37 19.57 -19.59
C GLN A 10 0.95 19.71 -21.05
N VAL A 11 -0.35 19.72 -21.32
CA VAL A 11 -0.90 19.90 -22.66
C VAL A 11 -1.65 21.23 -22.68
N GLU A 12 -1.33 22.09 -23.63
CA GLU A 12 -2.05 23.34 -23.84
C GLU A 12 -3.12 23.14 -24.92
N VAL A 13 -4.36 23.40 -24.53
CA VAL A 13 -5.56 23.32 -25.39
C VAL A 13 -6.39 24.57 -25.12
N PRO A 14 -7.07 25.16 -26.12
CA PRO A 14 -7.98 26.27 -25.91
C PRO A 14 -9.04 25.97 -24.84
N LEU A 15 -9.10 26.80 -23.79
CA LEU A 15 -10.16 26.76 -22.77
C LEU A 15 -11.33 27.62 -23.25
N LYS A 16 -12.27 26.99 -23.94
CA LYS A 16 -13.48 27.63 -24.47
C LYS A 16 -14.74 26.87 -24.06
N THR A 17 -15.89 27.52 -24.17
CA THR A 17 -17.18 26.83 -24.03
C THR A 17 -17.51 26.12 -25.34
N ILE A 18 -17.85 24.84 -25.26
CA ILE A 18 -18.16 24.01 -26.44
C ILE A 18 -19.56 23.42 -26.38
N PRO A 19 -20.25 23.29 -27.52
CA PRO A 19 -21.53 22.58 -27.60
C PRO A 19 -21.29 21.06 -27.62
N ILE A 20 -21.77 20.34 -26.61
CA ILE A 20 -21.68 18.87 -26.54
C ILE A 20 -23.09 18.26 -26.52
N ASN A 21 -23.28 17.25 -27.36
CA ASN A 21 -24.51 16.46 -27.41
C ASN A 21 -24.62 15.57 -26.17
N PHE A 22 -25.82 15.36 -25.64
CA PHE A 22 -26.04 14.49 -24.49
C PHE A 22 -27.41 13.81 -24.49
N VAL A 23 -27.47 12.69 -23.77
CA VAL A 23 -28.71 12.01 -23.38
C VAL A 23 -28.79 11.90 -21.86
N LYS A 24 -29.99 11.75 -21.31
CA LYS A 24 -30.17 11.53 -19.86
C LYS A 24 -29.66 10.15 -19.46
N TYR A 25 -28.87 10.09 -18.40
CA TYR A 25 -28.35 8.82 -17.88
C TYR A 25 -29.47 7.89 -17.39
N SER A 26 -30.57 8.43 -16.89
CA SER A 26 -31.73 7.65 -16.44
C SER A 26 -32.31 6.72 -17.51
N SER A 27 -32.15 7.05 -18.78
CA SER A 27 -32.60 6.24 -19.92
C SER A 27 -31.67 5.08 -20.27
N TYR A 28 -30.49 5.01 -19.64
CA TYR A 28 -29.44 4.00 -19.89
C TYR A 28 -28.74 3.62 -18.58
N SER A 29 -29.53 3.45 -17.52
CA SER A 29 -29.01 3.32 -16.15
C SER A 29 -28.32 1.96 -15.93
N THR A 30 -28.69 0.94 -16.70
CA THR A 30 -28.10 -0.40 -16.64
C THR A 30 -26.86 -0.56 -17.52
N ARG A 31 -26.06 -1.58 -17.22
CA ARG A 31 -24.84 -1.88 -17.99
C ARG A 31 -25.19 -2.33 -19.40
N GLU A 32 -26.22 -3.13 -19.53
CA GLU A 32 -26.71 -3.73 -20.78
C GLU A 32 -27.21 -2.63 -21.73
N GLU A 33 -28.05 -1.71 -21.24
CA GLU A 33 -28.54 -0.57 -22.03
C GLU A 33 -27.38 0.32 -22.50
N PHE A 34 -26.41 0.62 -21.62
CA PHE A 34 -25.26 1.44 -21.99
C PHE A 34 -24.33 0.74 -23.01
N GLN A 35 -24.18 -0.58 -22.91
CA GLN A 35 -23.43 -1.37 -23.88
C GLN A 35 -24.16 -1.43 -25.23
N ALA A 36 -25.48 -1.61 -25.24
CA ALA A 36 -26.30 -1.57 -26.45
C ALA A 36 -26.19 -0.21 -27.14
N LEU A 37 -26.27 0.90 -26.38
CA LEU A 37 -26.06 2.26 -26.90
C LEU A 37 -24.70 2.40 -27.61
N LYS A 38 -23.62 1.91 -26.99
CA LYS A 38 -22.29 1.93 -27.61
C LYS A 38 -22.18 1.08 -28.87
N ALA A 39 -22.83 -0.07 -28.89
CA ALA A 39 -22.80 -0.98 -30.04
C ALA A 39 -23.51 -0.37 -31.27
N VAL A 40 -24.61 0.37 -31.05
CA VAL A 40 -25.36 1.05 -32.12
C VAL A 40 -24.59 2.24 -32.70
N TYR A 41 -23.81 2.96 -31.87
CA TYR A 41 -23.08 4.16 -32.29
C TYR A 41 -21.56 4.01 -32.05
N PRO A 42 -20.87 3.12 -32.79
CA PRO A 42 -19.47 2.78 -32.55
C PRO A 42 -18.49 3.94 -32.82
N ASN A 43 -18.90 4.92 -33.61
CA ASN A 43 -18.10 6.12 -33.95
C ASN A 43 -18.29 7.28 -32.94
N CYS A 44 -19.05 7.05 -31.87
CA CYS A 44 -19.26 8.01 -30.79
C CYS A 44 -18.44 7.66 -29.55
N ILE A 45 -17.90 8.68 -28.89
CA ILE A 45 -17.43 8.61 -27.52
C ILE A 45 -18.59 8.91 -26.60
N PHE A 46 -18.70 8.12 -25.52
CA PHE A 46 -19.69 8.29 -24.46
C PHE A 46 -18.99 8.54 -23.13
N TYR A 47 -19.33 9.64 -22.47
CA TYR A 47 -18.79 10.00 -21.17
C TYR A 47 -19.90 10.44 -20.21
N ARG A 48 -19.97 9.81 -19.04
CA ARG A 48 -20.94 10.19 -18.01
C ARG A 48 -20.43 11.39 -17.22
N GLU A 49 -21.22 12.44 -17.18
CA GLU A 49 -21.07 13.57 -16.28
C GLU A 49 -22.38 13.73 -15.51
N ASP A 50 -22.36 13.44 -14.21
CA ASP A 50 -23.52 13.51 -13.32
C ASP A 50 -24.73 12.69 -13.84
N ASP A 51 -25.81 13.38 -14.22
CA ASP A 51 -27.07 12.83 -14.77
C ASP A 51 -27.11 12.78 -16.31
N ARG A 52 -26.00 13.15 -16.97
CA ARG A 52 -25.88 13.21 -18.43
C ARG A 52 -24.85 12.21 -18.95
N ILE A 53 -25.13 11.63 -20.11
CA ILE A 53 -24.15 10.95 -20.94
C ILE A 53 -23.81 11.91 -22.08
N LEU A 54 -22.66 12.55 -22.00
CA LEU A 54 -22.09 13.38 -23.05
C LEU A 54 -21.61 12.51 -24.21
N ILE A 55 -21.83 12.97 -25.44
CA ILE A 55 -21.61 12.24 -26.68
C ILE A 55 -20.91 13.13 -27.69
N TRP A 56 -19.84 12.63 -28.32
CA TRP A 56 -19.15 13.32 -29.42
C TRP A 56 -18.52 12.34 -30.40
N SER A 57 -18.34 12.77 -31.65
CA SER A 57 -17.70 11.95 -32.68
C SER A 57 -16.20 11.76 -32.43
N ILE A 58 -15.69 10.58 -32.77
CA ILE A 58 -14.26 10.27 -32.76
C ILE A 58 -13.50 11.01 -33.87
N ASN A 59 -14.12 11.16 -35.06
CA ASN A 59 -13.47 11.69 -36.28
C ASN A 59 -14.18 12.93 -36.87
N GLY A 60 -15.03 13.60 -36.09
CA GLY A 60 -15.77 14.80 -36.52
C GLY A 60 -17.10 14.53 -37.24
N THR A 61 -17.37 13.31 -37.71
CA THR A 61 -18.66 12.88 -38.26
C THR A 61 -19.19 11.64 -37.52
N ALA A 62 -20.42 11.69 -37.01
CA ALA A 62 -21.07 10.54 -36.39
C ALA A 62 -22.59 10.74 -36.35
N ASP A 63 -23.33 9.64 -36.46
CA ASP A 63 -24.75 9.61 -36.11
C ASP A 63 -24.91 9.63 -34.60
N TYR A 64 -25.87 10.43 -34.11
CA TYR A 64 -26.17 10.57 -32.70
C TYR A 64 -27.49 9.87 -32.34
N PRO A 65 -27.67 9.44 -31.07
CA PRO A 65 -28.94 8.89 -30.60
C PRO A 65 -30.13 9.81 -30.88
N LYS A 66 -31.28 9.22 -31.26
CA LYS A 66 -32.53 9.98 -31.42
C LYS A 66 -32.90 10.68 -30.10
N GLY A 67 -33.28 11.96 -30.18
CA GLY A 67 -33.64 12.77 -29.01
C GLY A 67 -32.44 13.35 -28.24
N CYS A 68 -31.23 13.33 -28.83
CA CYS A 68 -30.07 13.98 -28.24
C CYS A 68 -30.31 15.49 -28.05
N GLN A 69 -29.93 16.00 -26.88
CA GLN A 69 -29.97 17.41 -26.56
C GLN A 69 -28.56 17.98 -26.62
N GLN A 70 -28.41 19.30 -26.66
CA GLN A 70 -27.11 19.96 -26.65
C GLN A 70 -26.93 20.78 -25.38
N ALA A 71 -25.74 20.72 -24.79
CA ALA A 71 -25.36 21.53 -23.63
C ALA A 71 -24.07 22.29 -23.94
N MET A 72 -24.01 23.54 -23.47
CA MET A 72 -22.78 24.33 -23.51
C MET A 72 -21.91 23.96 -22.30
N ILE A 73 -20.71 23.44 -22.55
CA ILE A 73 -19.77 22.98 -21.53
C ILE A 73 -18.55 23.90 -21.53
N ASP A 74 -18.34 24.60 -20.42
CA ASP A 74 -17.13 25.36 -20.16
C ASP A 74 -15.98 24.41 -19.78
N LEU A 75 -15.00 24.28 -20.66
CA LEU A 75 -13.85 23.38 -20.48
C LEU A 75 -12.92 23.79 -19.34
N GLU A 76 -12.90 25.07 -18.97
CA GLU A 76 -12.16 25.50 -17.79
C GLU A 76 -12.87 24.95 -16.55
N GLN A 77 -14.18 25.15 -16.42
CA GLN A 77 -14.95 24.69 -15.25
C GLN A 77 -15.14 23.17 -15.20
N LYS A 78 -15.11 22.49 -16.34
CA LYS A 78 -15.28 21.03 -16.47
C LYS A 78 -14.01 20.32 -16.99
N PRO A 79 -12.89 20.36 -16.25
CA PRO A 79 -11.60 19.81 -16.72
C PRO A 79 -11.62 18.28 -16.90
N LYS A 80 -12.56 17.57 -16.26
CA LYS A 80 -12.77 16.14 -16.48
C LYS A 80 -13.17 15.84 -17.93
N VAL A 81 -14.03 16.67 -18.53
CA VAL A 81 -14.48 16.53 -19.90
C VAL A 81 -13.31 16.78 -20.85
N LEU A 82 -12.55 17.87 -20.64
CA LEU A 82 -11.35 18.16 -21.43
C LEU A 82 -10.30 17.04 -21.32
N SER A 83 -10.06 16.55 -20.10
CA SER A 83 -9.15 15.44 -19.85
C SER A 83 -9.58 14.17 -20.57
N LYS A 84 -10.90 13.94 -20.68
CA LYS A 84 -11.45 12.79 -21.41
C LYS A 84 -11.32 12.95 -22.93
N ILE A 85 -11.56 14.14 -23.45
CA ILE A 85 -11.35 14.47 -24.87
C ILE A 85 -9.90 14.18 -25.25
N LEU A 86 -8.94 14.72 -24.48
CA LEU A 86 -7.50 14.47 -24.67
C LEU A 86 -7.14 12.99 -24.61
N GLU A 87 -7.66 12.27 -23.60
CA GLU A 87 -7.46 10.83 -23.46
C GLU A 87 -7.91 10.10 -24.73
N THR A 88 -9.13 10.35 -25.21
CA THR A 88 -9.69 9.63 -26.36
C THR A 88 -9.01 9.98 -27.68
N SER A 89 -8.63 11.24 -27.89
CA SER A 89 -7.96 11.67 -29.12
C SER A 89 -6.55 11.10 -29.23
N ILE A 90 -5.76 11.16 -28.15
CA ILE A 90 -4.39 10.62 -28.13
C ILE A 90 -4.42 9.09 -28.34
N LEU A 91 -5.34 8.39 -27.67
CA LEU A 91 -5.48 6.94 -27.83
C LEU A 91 -6.04 6.55 -29.19
N GLY A 92 -6.95 7.33 -29.76
CA GLY A 92 -7.45 7.15 -31.12
C GLY A 92 -6.33 7.17 -32.14
N TYR A 93 -5.44 8.18 -32.04
CA TYR A 93 -4.25 8.27 -32.88
C TYR A 93 -3.25 7.11 -32.65
N LEU A 94 -3.05 6.70 -31.40
CA LEU A 94 -2.20 5.54 -31.11
C LEU A 94 -2.75 4.24 -31.73
N ASN A 95 -4.07 4.05 -31.67
CA ASN A 95 -4.72 2.89 -32.26
C ASN A 95 -4.64 2.91 -33.79
N SER A 96 -4.71 4.07 -34.45
CA SER A 96 -4.63 4.16 -35.91
C SER A 96 -3.28 3.74 -36.49
N ILE A 97 -2.22 3.70 -35.68
CA ILE A 97 -0.88 3.24 -36.08
C ILE A 97 -0.82 1.70 -36.22
N ASN A 98 -1.77 0.96 -35.64
CA ASN A 98 -1.89 -0.50 -35.72
C ASN A 98 -0.63 -1.31 -35.34
N LYS A 99 0.30 -0.71 -34.59
CA LYS A 99 1.57 -1.34 -34.17
C LYS A 99 1.59 -1.79 -32.72
N TYR A 100 0.79 -1.17 -31.87
CA TYR A 100 0.81 -1.34 -30.42
C TYR A 100 -0.50 -1.93 -29.93
N LYS A 101 -0.44 -2.79 -28.92
CA LYS A 101 -1.64 -3.25 -28.22
C LYS A 101 -1.95 -2.28 -27.09
N VAL A 102 -3.06 -1.58 -27.22
CA VAL A 102 -3.53 -0.59 -26.24
C VAL A 102 -4.70 -1.19 -25.46
N SER A 103 -4.63 -1.15 -24.13
CA SER A 103 -5.71 -1.64 -23.27
C SER A 103 -5.87 -0.79 -22.02
N LYS A 104 -7.11 -0.55 -21.59
CA LYS A 104 -7.40 0.16 -20.35
C LYS A 104 -7.21 -0.76 -19.15
N ASN A 105 -6.53 -0.29 -18.11
CA ASN A 105 -6.49 -1.01 -16.85
C ASN A 105 -7.88 -1.03 -16.19
N ARG A 106 -8.31 -2.19 -15.68
CA ARG A 106 -9.66 -2.38 -15.15
C ARG A 106 -9.97 -1.51 -13.92
N HIS A 107 -8.96 -1.16 -13.14
CA HIS A 107 -9.13 -0.54 -11.83
C HIS A 107 -8.59 0.89 -11.75
N THR A 108 -8.04 1.43 -12.83
CA THR A 108 -7.46 2.79 -12.85
C THR A 108 -7.82 3.53 -14.15
N SER A 109 -7.56 4.84 -14.20
CA SER A 109 -7.64 5.63 -15.43
C SER A 109 -6.45 5.42 -16.38
N THR A 110 -5.54 4.52 -16.04
CA THR A 110 -4.30 4.28 -16.78
C THR A 110 -4.54 3.33 -17.95
N TRP A 111 -3.92 3.64 -19.07
CA TRP A 111 -3.86 2.84 -20.28
C TRP A 111 -2.50 2.20 -20.42
N GLU A 112 -2.49 0.92 -20.76
CA GLU A 112 -1.30 0.13 -21.01
C GLU A 112 -1.07 0.04 -22.52
N ILE A 113 0.08 0.54 -22.96
CA ILE A 113 0.54 0.49 -24.34
C ILE A 113 1.68 -0.52 -24.41
N LEU A 114 1.37 -1.73 -24.88
CA LEU A 114 2.30 -2.86 -24.91
C LEU A 114 3.18 -2.78 -26.17
N SER A 115 4.50 -2.78 -25.95
CA SER A 115 5.48 -2.90 -27.01
C SER A 115 5.46 -4.31 -27.62
N PRO A 116 5.58 -4.46 -28.95
CA PRO A 116 5.73 -5.77 -29.57
C PRO A 116 7.09 -6.41 -29.30
N LYS A 117 8.12 -5.62 -28.96
CA LYS A 117 9.49 -6.08 -28.74
C LYS A 117 9.60 -6.94 -27.48
N ASP A 118 10.12 -8.15 -27.63
CA ASP A 118 10.59 -8.98 -26.53
C ASP A 118 11.99 -8.50 -26.09
N ILE A 119 12.13 -8.23 -24.80
CA ILE A 119 13.36 -7.74 -24.16
C ILE A 119 14.37 -8.89 -24.02
N LEU A 120 13.90 -10.10 -23.75
CA LEU A 120 14.78 -11.25 -23.63
C LEU A 120 15.35 -11.68 -24.98
N GLY A 121 14.71 -11.31 -26.08
CA GLY A 121 15.16 -11.65 -27.43
C GLY A 121 15.24 -13.17 -27.65
N GLY A 122 14.37 -13.93 -26.99
CA GLY A 122 14.39 -15.40 -27.03
C GLY A 122 15.52 -16.09 -26.27
N THR A 123 16.34 -15.37 -25.49
CA THR A 123 17.43 -15.97 -24.70
C THR A 123 16.95 -16.97 -23.63
N ILE A 124 15.68 -16.84 -23.20
CA ILE A 124 15.03 -17.79 -22.29
C ILE A 124 13.81 -18.37 -23.03
N GLN A 125 13.99 -19.55 -23.63
CA GLN A 125 12.90 -20.25 -24.32
C GLN A 125 11.72 -20.48 -23.37
N GLY A 126 10.50 -20.18 -23.83
CA GLY A 126 9.29 -20.35 -23.03
C GLY A 126 8.83 -19.09 -22.28
N LEU A 127 9.66 -18.05 -22.23
CA LEU A 127 9.38 -16.81 -21.51
C LEU A 127 9.62 -15.59 -22.39
N THR A 128 8.67 -14.65 -22.38
CA THR A 128 8.82 -13.33 -23.01
C THR A 128 8.63 -12.23 -21.98
N VAL A 129 9.36 -11.13 -22.18
CA VAL A 129 9.25 -9.92 -21.36
C VAL A 129 9.06 -8.73 -22.28
N LYS A 130 7.90 -8.09 -22.17
CA LYS A 130 7.55 -6.95 -23.00
C LYS A 130 7.42 -5.67 -22.17
N ARG A 131 7.86 -4.56 -22.74
CA ARG A 131 7.72 -3.22 -22.15
C ARG A 131 6.27 -2.73 -22.27
N ILE A 132 5.74 -2.17 -21.19
CA ILE A 132 4.49 -1.40 -21.20
C ILE A 132 4.83 0.06 -20.93
N VAL A 133 4.28 0.96 -21.75
CA VAL A 133 4.17 2.39 -21.41
C VAL A 133 2.78 2.62 -20.82
N HIS A 134 2.75 3.17 -19.61
CA HIS A 134 1.53 3.54 -18.90
C HIS A 134 1.19 4.99 -19.18
N PHE A 135 0.09 5.23 -19.88
CA PHE A 135 -0.45 6.56 -20.16
C PHE A 135 -1.63 6.82 -19.23
N SER A 136 -1.57 7.87 -18.41
CA SER A 136 -2.68 8.22 -17.51
C SER A 136 -3.01 9.71 -17.64
N PRO A 137 -4.21 10.07 -18.16
CA PRO A 137 -4.63 11.46 -18.25
C PRO A 137 -4.83 12.02 -16.83
N CYS A 138 -4.43 13.26 -16.61
CA CYS A 138 -4.56 13.89 -15.31
C CYS A 138 -4.68 15.41 -15.41
N TYR A 139 -5.29 15.99 -14.39
CA TYR A 139 -5.42 17.42 -14.23
C TYR A 139 -5.40 17.77 -12.75
N PHE A 140 -5.01 18.99 -12.43
CA PHE A 140 -5.09 19.54 -11.08
C PHE A 140 -5.26 21.06 -11.15
N ARG A 141 -5.93 21.61 -10.13
CA ARG A 141 -6.07 23.06 -9.93
C ARG A 141 -5.17 23.50 -8.79
N LYS A 142 -4.33 24.49 -9.06
CA LYS A 142 -3.42 25.10 -8.11
C LYS A 142 -3.47 26.61 -8.30
N ASP A 143 -3.74 27.33 -7.22
CA ASP A 143 -3.86 28.80 -7.21
C ASP A 143 -4.74 29.33 -8.37
N ASN A 144 -5.92 28.72 -8.52
CA ASN A 144 -6.92 28.93 -9.57
C ASN A 144 -6.50 28.59 -11.00
N LYS A 145 -5.23 28.26 -11.27
CA LYS A 145 -4.77 27.78 -12.57
C LYS A 145 -5.09 26.30 -12.77
N LEU A 146 -5.67 25.98 -13.92
CA LEU A 146 -5.87 24.61 -14.38
C LEU A 146 -4.59 24.12 -15.07
N LEU A 147 -4.03 23.02 -14.57
CA LEU A 147 -2.97 22.27 -15.22
C LEU A 147 -3.58 20.97 -15.72
N ILE A 148 -3.48 20.73 -17.02
CA ILE A 148 -4.03 19.55 -17.68
C ILE A 148 -2.97 18.87 -18.54
N GLY A 149 -3.05 17.54 -18.63
CA GLY A 149 -2.14 16.77 -19.45
C GLY A 149 -2.20 15.29 -19.11
N PHE A 150 -1.04 14.65 -19.08
CA PHE A 150 -0.95 13.23 -18.80
C PHE A 150 0.36 12.89 -18.08
N SER A 151 0.36 11.74 -17.41
CA SER A 151 1.57 11.13 -16.87
C SER A 151 1.98 9.91 -17.68
N LEU A 152 3.29 9.70 -17.78
CA LEU A 152 3.88 8.52 -18.43
C LEU A 152 4.76 7.76 -17.44
N SER A 153 4.56 6.46 -17.32
CA SER A 153 5.51 5.57 -16.61
C SER A 153 5.73 4.31 -17.43
N THR A 154 6.62 3.42 -16.99
CA THR A 154 6.79 2.13 -17.66
C THR A 154 6.83 0.97 -16.67
N SER A 155 6.52 -0.22 -17.16
CA SER A 155 6.76 -1.47 -16.43
C SER A 155 7.07 -2.60 -17.41
N LEU A 156 7.42 -3.76 -16.86
CA LEU A 156 7.65 -4.99 -17.62
C LEU A 156 6.50 -5.97 -17.42
N LYS A 157 6.09 -6.64 -18.49
CA LYS A 157 5.11 -7.71 -18.47
C LYS A 157 5.74 -9.01 -18.90
N ASN A 158 5.79 -9.95 -17.95
CA ASN A 158 6.17 -11.33 -18.21
C ASN A 158 4.99 -12.07 -18.84
N SER A 159 5.27 -12.97 -19.77
CA SER A 159 4.28 -13.89 -20.34
C SER A 159 4.97 -15.17 -20.77
N PHE A 160 4.40 -16.32 -20.42
CA PHE A 160 4.89 -17.58 -20.94
C PHE A 160 4.39 -17.79 -22.36
N THR A 161 5.26 -18.31 -23.21
CA THR A 161 4.91 -18.80 -24.56
C THR A 161 4.59 -20.29 -24.54
N TRP A 162 4.92 -20.97 -23.44
CA TRP A 162 4.63 -22.38 -23.21
C TRP A 162 3.23 -22.59 -22.64
N SER A 163 2.59 -23.64 -23.11
CA SER A 163 1.36 -24.18 -22.54
C SER A 163 1.64 -24.86 -21.19
N LYS A 164 0.58 -25.20 -20.46
CA LYS A 164 0.68 -26.01 -19.25
C LYS A 164 1.31 -27.39 -19.52
N SER A 165 0.96 -28.02 -20.65
CA SER A 165 1.57 -29.29 -21.06
C SER A 165 3.06 -29.15 -21.37
N ASP A 166 3.48 -28.03 -21.96
CA ASP A 166 4.90 -27.77 -22.18
C ASP A 166 5.66 -27.65 -20.86
N PHE A 167 5.07 -27.06 -19.81
CA PHE A 167 5.69 -27.03 -18.48
C PHE A 167 5.94 -28.45 -17.95
N GLU A 168 4.92 -29.31 -18.00
CA GLU A 168 4.99 -30.70 -17.53
C GLU A 168 6.02 -31.50 -18.34
N ASN A 169 6.01 -31.36 -19.67
CA ASN A 169 6.98 -32.01 -20.57
C ASN A 169 8.43 -31.60 -20.31
N HIS A 170 8.65 -30.40 -19.77
CA HIS A 170 9.97 -29.91 -19.38
C HIS A 170 10.28 -30.12 -17.88
N GLY A 171 9.51 -30.97 -17.19
CA GLY A 171 9.73 -31.36 -15.80
C GLY A 171 9.43 -30.25 -14.79
N ILE A 172 8.64 -29.25 -15.17
CA ILE A 172 8.26 -28.14 -14.28
C ILE A 172 6.94 -28.49 -13.59
N ASP A 173 6.98 -28.65 -12.27
CA ASP A 173 5.77 -28.90 -11.48
C ASP A 173 4.77 -27.73 -11.59
N VAL A 174 3.57 -28.02 -12.06
CA VAL A 174 2.47 -27.06 -12.22
C VAL A 174 1.53 -27.00 -11.02
N LEU A 175 1.65 -27.92 -10.05
CA LEU A 175 0.78 -27.95 -8.87
C LEU A 175 0.91 -26.65 -8.05
N GLY A 176 -0.24 -26.05 -7.76
CA GLY A 176 -0.33 -24.77 -7.05
C GLY A 176 0.05 -23.54 -7.89
N LEU A 177 0.35 -23.67 -9.18
CA LEU A 177 0.50 -22.51 -10.07
C LEU A 177 -0.87 -22.04 -10.57
N LYS A 178 -1.07 -20.71 -10.57
CA LYS A 178 -2.29 -20.09 -11.13
C LYS A 178 -2.24 -20.08 -12.65
N GLY A 179 -3.34 -20.46 -13.29
CA GLY A 179 -3.49 -20.52 -14.74
C GLY A 179 -4.93 -20.74 -15.15
N ASP A 180 -5.16 -20.83 -16.45
CA ASP A 180 -6.34 -21.46 -17.04
C ASP A 180 -6.00 -22.91 -17.46
N ASP A 181 -6.93 -23.60 -18.12
CA ASP A 181 -6.76 -25.02 -18.48
C ASP A 181 -5.56 -25.25 -19.42
N GLU A 182 -5.21 -24.24 -20.24
CA GLU A 182 -4.15 -24.35 -21.24
C GLU A 182 -2.86 -23.62 -20.85
N ARG A 183 -2.92 -22.61 -19.97
CA ARG A 183 -1.81 -21.67 -19.75
C ARG A 183 -1.58 -21.40 -18.27
N ILE A 184 -0.30 -21.36 -17.90
CA ILE A 184 0.12 -20.82 -16.60
C ILE A 184 0.24 -19.30 -16.69
N PHE A 185 -0.29 -18.58 -15.70
CA PHE A 185 -0.13 -17.13 -15.62
C PHE A 185 1.25 -16.79 -15.07
N ALA A 186 1.97 -15.89 -15.76
CA ALA A 186 3.32 -15.42 -15.41
C ALA A 186 3.37 -14.51 -14.17
N ASN A 187 2.94 -15.04 -13.02
CA ASN A 187 3.05 -14.39 -11.72
C ASN A 187 4.41 -14.67 -11.06
N LYS A 188 4.69 -14.05 -9.91
CA LYS A 188 5.98 -14.17 -9.23
C LYS A 188 6.36 -15.61 -8.89
N GLN A 189 5.40 -16.43 -8.45
CA GLN A 189 5.63 -17.81 -8.06
C GLN A 189 5.96 -18.68 -9.28
N SER A 190 5.17 -18.57 -10.35
CA SER A 190 5.39 -19.34 -11.57
C SER A 190 6.67 -18.95 -12.28
N ILE A 191 7.02 -17.64 -12.32
CA ILE A 191 8.28 -17.18 -12.92
C ILE A 191 9.46 -17.71 -12.14
N LYS A 192 9.44 -17.63 -10.81
CA LYS A 192 10.52 -18.17 -9.98
C LYS A 192 10.71 -19.67 -10.24
N ARG A 193 9.63 -20.46 -10.15
CA ARG A 193 9.69 -21.91 -10.38
C ARG A 193 10.19 -22.25 -11.79
N PHE A 194 9.72 -21.51 -12.79
CA PHE A 194 10.16 -21.68 -14.17
C PHE A 194 11.67 -21.38 -14.32
N LEU A 195 12.15 -20.25 -13.80
CA LEU A 195 13.54 -19.85 -13.92
C LEU A 195 14.48 -20.81 -13.16
N GLU A 196 14.09 -21.27 -11.97
CA GLU A 196 14.82 -22.26 -11.18
C GLU A 196 14.95 -23.59 -11.96
N ALA A 197 13.84 -24.12 -12.49
CA ALA A 197 13.85 -25.36 -13.26
C ALA A 197 14.66 -25.27 -14.55
N ARG A 198 14.78 -24.07 -15.12
CA ARG A 198 15.54 -23.82 -16.36
C ARG A 198 16.97 -23.33 -16.12
N GLY A 199 17.39 -23.13 -14.87
CA GLY A 199 18.69 -22.54 -14.53
C GLY A 199 18.90 -21.13 -15.14
N ALA A 200 17.82 -20.37 -15.33
CA ALA A 200 17.82 -19.14 -16.12
C ALA A 200 17.72 -17.85 -15.26
N GLU A 201 17.79 -17.98 -13.92
CA GLU A 201 17.62 -16.87 -12.98
C GLU A 201 18.64 -15.73 -13.22
N ALA A 202 19.92 -16.06 -13.33
CA ALA A 202 20.97 -15.06 -13.51
C ALA A 202 20.79 -14.28 -14.82
N ASN A 203 20.48 -14.96 -15.93
CA ASN A 203 20.25 -14.33 -17.23
C ASN A 203 19.03 -13.42 -17.19
N TYR A 204 17.95 -13.87 -16.56
CA TYR A 204 16.74 -13.08 -16.36
C TYR A 204 17.01 -11.83 -15.54
N ASP A 205 17.69 -11.96 -14.40
CA ASP A 205 17.99 -10.85 -13.49
C ASP A 205 18.90 -9.81 -14.15
N VAL A 206 19.93 -10.25 -14.90
CA VAL A 206 20.80 -9.34 -15.66
C VAL A 206 20.01 -8.56 -16.71
N ALA A 207 19.15 -9.25 -17.47
CA ALA A 207 18.31 -8.60 -18.49
C ALA A 207 17.31 -7.61 -17.87
N LEU A 208 16.73 -7.94 -16.72
CA LEU A 208 15.75 -7.07 -16.07
C LEU A 208 16.36 -5.91 -15.29
N LYS A 209 17.60 -6.04 -14.81
CA LYS A 209 18.25 -5.00 -14.01
C LYS A 209 18.48 -3.72 -14.80
N SER A 210 18.98 -3.82 -16.02
CA SER A 210 19.20 -2.65 -16.90
C SER A 210 17.88 -2.00 -17.33
N GLU A 211 16.87 -2.84 -17.55
CA GLU A 211 15.55 -2.42 -18.03
C GLU A 211 14.70 -1.77 -16.91
N ASN A 212 14.91 -2.13 -15.65
CA ASN A 212 14.24 -1.50 -14.50
C ASN A 212 15.01 -0.30 -13.93
N ASP A 213 16.16 0.06 -14.50
CA ASP A 213 16.88 1.26 -14.07
C ASP A 213 16.04 2.53 -14.31
N ASN A 214 16.15 3.48 -13.38
CA ASN A 214 15.37 4.73 -13.42
C ASN A 214 15.75 5.58 -14.64
N SER A 215 17.02 5.60 -15.04
CA SER A 215 17.47 6.36 -16.22
C SER A 215 16.97 5.74 -17.52
N THR A 216 16.94 4.40 -17.60
CA THR A 216 16.32 3.67 -18.72
C THR A 216 14.83 3.96 -18.80
N SER A 217 14.12 3.91 -17.66
CA SER A 217 12.69 4.21 -17.58
C SER A 217 12.38 5.64 -18.00
N PHE A 218 13.18 6.62 -17.53
CA PHE A 218 13.07 8.02 -17.93
C PHE A 218 13.29 8.19 -19.44
N ALA A 219 14.35 7.61 -20.00
CA ALA A 219 14.65 7.73 -21.43
C ALA A 219 13.52 7.16 -22.31
N LEU A 220 12.84 6.10 -21.86
CA LEU A 220 11.70 5.52 -22.58
C LEU A 220 10.48 6.45 -22.58
N ILE A 221 10.10 7.00 -21.42
CA ILE A 221 8.97 7.94 -21.36
C ILE A 221 9.29 9.25 -22.09
N ASP A 222 10.54 9.69 -22.07
CA ASP A 222 10.98 10.88 -22.80
C ASP A 222 10.90 10.69 -24.32
N LYS A 223 11.31 9.52 -24.83
CA LYS A 223 11.11 9.15 -26.24
C LYS A 223 9.63 9.15 -26.63
N PHE A 224 8.77 8.60 -25.77
CA PHE A 224 7.33 8.56 -26.03
C PHE A 224 6.71 9.96 -26.02
N TYR A 225 7.08 10.81 -25.07
CA TYR A 225 6.71 12.22 -25.03
C TYR A 225 7.15 12.96 -26.30
N ASN A 226 8.42 12.85 -26.69
CA ASN A 226 8.95 13.51 -27.88
C ASN A 226 8.19 13.07 -29.14
N TRP A 227 7.81 11.79 -29.21
CA TRP A 227 6.96 11.27 -30.27
C TRP A 227 5.57 11.92 -30.28
N ILE A 228 4.88 12.03 -29.13
CA ILE A 228 3.59 12.75 -29.05
C ILE A 228 3.75 14.20 -29.49
N SER A 229 4.75 14.92 -28.95
CA SER A 229 4.95 16.35 -29.23
C SER A 229 5.23 16.62 -30.71
N LYS A 230 5.96 15.72 -31.38
CA LYS A 230 6.20 15.78 -32.83
C LYS A 230 4.94 15.50 -33.65
N ASN A 231 4.06 14.64 -33.18
CA ASN A 231 2.85 14.21 -33.92
C ASN A 231 1.57 14.92 -33.47
N LYS A 232 1.64 15.94 -32.60
CA LYS A 232 0.46 16.62 -32.04
C LYS A 232 -0.53 17.13 -33.09
N ALA A 233 -0.06 17.59 -34.25
CA ALA A 233 -0.90 18.06 -35.36
C ALA A 233 -1.70 16.94 -36.05
N ASN A 234 -1.27 15.68 -35.89
CA ASN A 234 -2.00 14.51 -36.39
C ASN A 234 -3.04 13.97 -35.40
N ILE A 235 -3.10 14.55 -34.19
CA ILE A 235 -4.04 14.14 -33.14
C ILE A 235 -5.28 15.01 -33.25
N THR A 236 -6.31 14.51 -33.92
CA THR A 236 -7.57 15.23 -34.09
C THR A 236 -8.36 15.31 -32.79
N LEU A 237 -8.70 16.53 -32.35
CA LEU A 237 -9.63 16.75 -31.25
C LEU A 237 -10.99 17.19 -31.80
N PRO A 238 -12.10 16.83 -31.13
CA PRO A 238 -13.44 17.31 -31.49
C PRO A 238 -13.61 18.80 -31.17
N PHE A 239 -14.66 19.42 -31.71
CA PHE A 239 -15.11 20.79 -31.38
C PHE A 239 -14.13 21.93 -31.77
N ASP A 240 -13.40 21.74 -32.87
CA ASP A 240 -12.37 22.68 -33.35
C ASP A 240 -11.38 23.04 -32.23
N LEU A 241 -11.03 22.02 -31.44
CA LEU A 241 -9.96 22.08 -30.47
C LEU A 241 -8.70 21.55 -31.13
N ASP A 242 -7.56 22.07 -30.70
CA ASP A 242 -6.25 21.60 -31.13
C ASP A 242 -5.30 21.52 -29.93
N ILE A 243 -4.28 20.67 -30.05
CA ILE A 243 -3.18 20.64 -29.10
C ILE A 243 -2.17 21.71 -29.51
N ASN A 244 -2.17 22.85 -28.81
CA ASN A 244 -1.24 23.95 -29.05
C ASN A 244 0.20 23.50 -28.76
N SER A 245 0.40 22.87 -27.60
CA SER A 245 1.71 22.38 -27.19
C SER A 245 1.62 21.20 -26.21
N VAL A 246 2.69 20.43 -26.13
CA VAL A 246 2.91 19.39 -25.12
C VAL A 246 4.25 19.66 -24.48
N ASN A 247 4.26 20.00 -23.21
CA ASN A 247 5.39 20.57 -22.49
C ASN A 247 5.90 19.61 -21.41
N LYS A 248 7.21 19.32 -21.45
CA LYS A 248 7.95 18.66 -20.37
C LYS A 248 8.61 19.73 -19.48
N ARG A 249 8.32 19.72 -18.17
CA ARG A 249 8.84 20.72 -17.21
C ARG A 249 9.48 20.04 -16.00
N PHE A 250 10.64 20.54 -15.58
CA PHE A 250 11.25 20.19 -14.30
C PHE A 250 10.68 21.09 -13.18
N LEU A 251 10.75 20.65 -11.94
CA LEU A 251 10.35 21.43 -10.77
C LEU A 251 11.44 22.46 -10.42
N PRO A 252 11.06 23.67 -9.98
CA PRO A 252 9.69 24.17 -9.86
C PRO A 252 9.06 24.53 -11.23
N PHE A 253 7.74 24.41 -11.32
CA PHE A 253 6.97 24.98 -12.45
C PHE A 253 6.96 26.51 -12.37
N GLU A 254 6.54 27.17 -13.46
CA GLU A 254 6.48 28.64 -13.56
C GLU A 254 5.83 29.30 -12.33
N ASN A 255 6.47 30.38 -11.84
CA ASN A 255 6.09 31.12 -10.64
C ASN A 255 5.97 30.25 -9.37
N GLU A 256 6.76 29.17 -9.27
CA GLU A 256 6.71 28.20 -8.18
C GLU A 256 5.35 27.54 -7.97
N LEU A 257 4.48 27.55 -8.98
CA LEU A 257 3.11 27.03 -8.88
C LEU A 257 3.07 25.60 -8.34
N ILE A 258 3.99 24.77 -8.83
CA ILE A 258 4.31 23.46 -8.26
C ILE A 258 5.79 23.42 -7.98
N LYS A 259 6.14 23.15 -6.72
CA LYS A 259 7.51 22.99 -6.26
C LYS A 259 7.66 21.75 -5.40
N SER A 260 8.91 21.36 -5.18
CA SER A 260 9.26 20.35 -4.20
C SER A 260 9.77 21.00 -2.93
N GLU A 261 9.29 20.50 -1.79
CA GLU A 261 9.80 20.80 -0.46
C GLU A 261 10.36 19.53 0.17
N ILE A 262 11.23 19.66 1.17
CA ILE A 262 11.76 18.50 1.91
C ILE A 262 11.16 18.48 3.31
N ILE A 263 10.35 17.46 3.58
CA ILE A 263 9.91 17.13 4.92
C ILE A 263 11.07 16.44 5.65
N ALA A 264 11.56 17.06 6.72
CA ALA A 264 12.60 16.50 7.55
C ALA A 264 12.12 15.20 8.22
N LYS A 265 13.06 14.27 8.42
CA LYS A 265 12.82 13.06 9.23
C LYS A 265 12.46 13.47 10.66
N PRO A 266 11.55 12.74 11.34
CA PRO A 266 11.19 13.07 12.71
C PRO A 266 12.38 12.86 13.63
N GLN A 267 12.47 13.67 14.69
CA GLN A 267 13.25 13.29 15.86
C GLN A 267 12.62 12.07 16.54
N ARG A 268 13.46 11.22 17.15
CA ARG A 268 12.98 10.09 17.95
C ARG A 268 13.19 10.35 19.42
N TYR A 269 12.24 9.86 20.19
CA TYR A 269 12.22 9.97 21.63
C TYR A 269 12.24 8.57 22.25
N PHE A 270 13.07 8.44 23.27
CA PHE A 270 13.38 7.22 24.01
C PHE A 270 12.95 7.40 25.47
N TYR A 271 13.39 6.50 26.37
CA TYR A 271 13.03 6.57 27.78
C TYR A 271 13.24 7.98 28.37
N SER A 272 12.23 8.44 29.13
CA SER A 272 12.18 9.79 29.71
C SER A 272 12.33 10.92 28.68
N ASN A 273 11.77 10.74 27.47
CA ASN A 273 11.85 11.70 26.35
C ASN A 273 13.27 12.07 25.93
N ARG A 274 14.24 11.18 26.14
CA ARG A 274 15.62 11.39 25.65
C ARG A 274 15.67 11.32 24.14
N ARG A 275 16.55 12.11 23.54
CA ARG A 275 16.83 12.16 22.10
C ARG A 275 18.28 11.79 21.81
N ASN A 276 18.59 11.48 20.56
CA ASN A 276 19.96 11.17 20.14
C ASN A 276 20.86 12.42 20.18
N THR A 277 21.56 12.60 21.29
CA THR A 277 22.58 13.63 21.52
C THR A 277 23.99 13.20 21.17
N GLN A 278 24.25 11.88 21.04
CA GLN A 278 25.56 11.29 20.76
C GLN A 278 25.86 11.16 19.25
N GLY A 279 24.94 11.58 18.38
CA GLY A 279 25.13 11.47 16.93
C GLY A 279 25.14 10.03 16.42
N LEU A 280 24.52 9.08 17.15
CA LEU A 280 24.44 7.69 16.73
C LEU A 280 23.72 7.55 15.39
N THR A 281 24.21 6.67 14.52
CA THR A 281 23.63 6.49 13.17
C THR A 281 22.49 5.48 13.17
N TYR A 282 22.64 4.38 13.90
CA TYR A 282 21.73 3.23 13.85
C TYR A 282 20.75 3.21 15.03
N TYR A 283 19.51 2.83 14.75
CA TYR A 283 18.42 2.95 15.74
C TYR A 283 18.54 1.93 16.87
N ASP A 284 19.09 0.74 16.61
CA ASP A 284 19.40 -0.25 17.64
C ASP A 284 20.43 0.28 18.65
N GLN A 285 21.44 1.01 18.17
CA GLN A 285 22.40 1.69 19.05
C GLN A 285 21.71 2.77 19.90
N MET A 286 20.76 3.51 19.31
CA MET A 286 20.00 4.51 20.05
C MET A 286 19.12 3.88 21.13
N VAL A 287 18.40 2.78 20.82
CA VAL A 287 17.58 2.06 21.82
C VAL A 287 18.46 1.52 22.94
N LYS A 288 19.62 0.95 22.60
CA LYS A 288 20.58 0.47 23.60
C LYS A 288 21.06 1.61 24.50
N ALA A 289 21.48 2.74 23.94
CA ALA A 289 22.08 3.85 24.68
C ALA A 289 21.05 4.67 25.49
N TYR A 290 19.88 4.91 24.91
CA TYR A 290 18.84 5.78 25.48
C TYR A 290 17.66 5.02 26.09
N GLN A 291 17.72 3.69 26.09
CA GLN A 291 16.72 2.76 26.61
C GLN A 291 15.37 2.86 25.88
N PRO A 292 14.59 1.78 25.79
CA PRO A 292 13.31 1.82 25.11
C PRO A 292 12.33 2.80 25.76
N PHE A 293 11.51 3.49 24.97
CA PHE A 293 10.55 4.49 25.46
C PHE A 293 9.69 3.96 26.63
N SER A 294 9.17 2.74 26.50
CA SER A 294 8.34 2.11 27.54
C SER A 294 9.14 1.21 28.50
N LEU A 295 10.37 1.58 28.84
CA LEU A 295 11.22 0.80 29.75
C LEU A 295 10.50 0.47 31.07
N GLU A 296 9.76 1.43 31.64
CA GLU A 296 9.07 1.32 32.94
C GLU A 296 8.12 0.11 33.02
N LEU A 297 7.52 -0.28 31.89
CA LEU A 297 6.62 -1.44 31.82
C LEU A 297 7.31 -2.77 32.17
N PHE A 298 8.65 -2.82 32.09
CA PHE A 298 9.42 -4.05 32.22
C PHE A 298 10.54 -4.02 33.27
N GLN A 299 10.84 -2.88 33.89
CA GLN A 299 12.01 -2.72 34.80
C GLN A 299 12.05 -3.70 35.98
N ASN A 300 10.89 -4.18 36.43
CA ASN A 300 10.75 -5.05 37.60
C ASN A 300 10.04 -6.38 37.27
N ARG A 301 9.94 -6.73 35.97
CA ARG A 301 9.26 -7.94 35.53
C ARG A 301 10.27 -9.05 35.23
N ASN A 302 10.05 -10.23 35.78
CA ASN A 302 10.73 -11.44 35.34
C ASN A 302 10.04 -11.91 34.06
N LEU A 303 10.77 -11.91 32.94
CA LEU A 303 10.21 -12.29 31.65
C LEU A 303 10.31 -13.81 31.47
N SER A 304 9.19 -14.48 31.26
CA SER A 304 9.16 -15.92 30.96
C SER A 304 8.89 -16.14 29.47
N LEU A 305 9.80 -16.83 28.79
CA LEU A 305 9.76 -17.04 27.35
C LEU A 305 9.66 -18.53 27.02
N GLY A 306 8.63 -18.93 26.27
CA GLY A 306 8.48 -20.30 25.80
C GLY A 306 9.29 -20.56 24.53
N LEU A 307 9.79 -21.78 24.35
CA LEU A 307 10.32 -22.28 23.08
C LEU A 307 9.67 -23.62 22.75
N ILE A 308 9.10 -23.73 21.54
CA ILE A 308 8.62 -24.98 20.98
C ILE A 308 9.49 -25.32 19.77
N CYS A 309 10.11 -26.50 19.75
CA CYS A 309 10.84 -26.99 18.58
C CYS A 309 10.80 -28.51 18.44
N PRO A 310 10.88 -29.04 17.20
CA PRO A 310 11.21 -30.44 16.97
C PRO A 310 12.48 -30.86 17.70
N LEU A 311 12.52 -32.09 18.20
CA LEU A 311 13.65 -32.64 18.95
C LEU A 311 14.97 -32.54 18.17
N GLU A 312 14.92 -32.78 16.86
CA GLU A 312 16.10 -32.66 15.98
C GLU A 312 16.67 -31.23 15.84
N TYR A 313 15.92 -30.20 16.27
CA TYR A 313 16.36 -28.80 16.25
C TYR A 313 16.76 -28.26 17.63
N GLN A 314 16.78 -29.13 18.66
CA GLN A 314 16.99 -28.69 20.04
C GLN A 314 18.31 -27.92 20.19
N GLY A 315 19.42 -28.46 19.68
CA GLY A 315 20.75 -27.84 19.83
C GLY A 315 20.83 -26.45 19.19
N GLU A 316 20.34 -26.29 17.96
CA GLU A 316 20.29 -24.99 17.29
C GLU A 316 19.36 -24.01 18.02
N THR A 317 18.25 -24.50 18.56
CA THR A 317 17.25 -23.69 19.27
C THR A 317 17.77 -23.23 20.65
N GLU A 318 18.54 -24.05 21.36
CA GLU A 318 19.26 -23.64 22.58
C GLU A 318 20.31 -22.56 22.28
N GLY A 319 21.05 -22.72 21.19
CA GLY A 319 21.98 -21.71 20.69
C GLY A 319 21.28 -20.39 20.37
N PHE A 320 20.10 -20.45 19.75
CA PHE A 320 19.26 -19.29 19.53
C PHE A 320 18.78 -18.65 20.83
N ALA A 321 18.29 -19.44 21.79
CA ALA A 321 17.80 -18.96 23.09
C ALA A 321 18.86 -18.12 23.83
N LYS A 322 20.11 -18.61 23.89
CA LYS A 322 21.23 -17.85 24.47
C LYS A 322 21.48 -16.54 23.74
N LYS A 323 21.48 -16.55 22.41
CA LYS A 323 21.72 -15.35 21.58
C LYS A 323 20.61 -14.31 21.76
N ILE A 324 19.34 -14.72 21.78
CA ILE A 324 18.22 -13.79 21.93
C ILE A 324 18.13 -13.23 23.35
N GLU A 325 18.43 -14.03 24.38
CA GLU A 325 18.51 -13.56 25.76
C GLU A 325 19.52 -12.42 25.90
N LEU A 326 20.74 -12.63 25.40
CA LEU A 326 21.79 -11.60 25.42
C LEU A 326 21.33 -10.31 24.73
N LYS A 327 20.66 -10.42 23.58
CA LYS A 327 20.16 -9.24 22.85
C LYS A 327 19.02 -8.53 23.56
N LEU A 328 18.09 -9.26 24.16
CA LEU A 328 17.00 -8.68 24.94
C LEU A 328 17.53 -7.94 26.17
N LYS A 329 18.51 -8.52 26.88
CA LYS A 329 19.20 -7.86 28.00
C LYS A 329 19.98 -6.63 27.55
N GLU A 330 20.77 -6.76 26.47
CA GLU A 330 21.65 -5.71 25.98
C GLU A 330 20.89 -4.49 25.44
N ILE A 331 19.87 -4.70 24.61
CA ILE A 331 19.18 -3.63 23.89
C ILE A 331 17.98 -3.11 24.67
N PHE A 332 17.21 -4.00 25.29
CA PHE A 332 15.93 -3.67 25.95
C PHE A 332 16.01 -3.68 27.47
N HIS A 333 17.20 -3.92 28.04
CA HIS A 333 17.49 -3.77 29.47
C HIS A 333 16.62 -4.66 30.37
N PHE A 334 16.16 -5.80 29.86
CA PHE A 334 15.52 -6.82 30.69
C PHE A 334 16.51 -7.34 31.73
N LYS A 335 16.12 -7.36 33.01
CA LYS A 335 17.00 -7.82 34.09
C LYS A 335 17.02 -9.34 34.21
N SER A 336 15.86 -9.97 34.09
CA SER A 336 15.66 -11.39 34.33
C SER A 336 14.81 -12.00 33.23
N ILE A 337 15.31 -13.08 32.64
CA ILE A 337 14.65 -13.84 31.58
C ILE A 337 14.77 -15.32 31.94
N SER A 338 13.65 -16.04 31.93
CA SER A 338 13.61 -17.50 32.05
C SER A 338 13.04 -18.11 30.78
N PHE A 339 13.47 -19.34 30.46
CA PHE A 339 12.99 -20.07 29.31
C PHE A 339 12.24 -21.35 29.72
N VAL A 340 11.09 -21.57 29.10
CA VAL A 340 10.32 -22.82 29.19
C VAL A 340 10.48 -23.55 27.86
N PHE A 341 11.23 -24.65 27.84
CA PHE A 341 11.54 -25.39 26.62
C PHE A 341 10.62 -26.60 26.47
N LYS A 342 10.02 -26.77 25.28
CA LYS A 342 9.16 -27.91 24.93
C LYS A 342 9.62 -28.49 23.60
N THR A 343 10.18 -29.70 23.64
CA THR A 343 10.53 -30.48 22.46
C THR A 343 9.37 -31.34 22.00
N ILE A 344 9.26 -31.54 20.69
CA ILE A 344 8.22 -32.38 20.07
C ILE A 344 8.85 -33.42 19.16
N ASN A 345 8.17 -34.56 18.97
CA ASN A 345 8.75 -35.72 18.29
C ASN A 345 8.66 -35.65 16.75
N GLY A 346 7.82 -34.78 16.20
CA GLY A 346 7.61 -34.64 14.76
C GLY A 346 7.55 -33.18 14.28
N LYS A 347 7.38 -33.02 12.97
CA LYS A 347 7.25 -31.72 12.27
C LYS A 347 5.83 -31.48 11.75
N ASP A 348 4.94 -32.45 11.93
CA ASP A 348 3.53 -32.29 11.61
C ASP A 348 2.83 -31.44 12.68
N VAL A 349 1.63 -30.96 12.36
CA VAL A 349 0.85 -30.10 13.25
C VAL A 349 0.40 -30.80 14.54
N GLU A 350 0.17 -32.11 14.54
CA GLU A 350 -0.27 -32.85 15.73
C GLU A 350 0.84 -32.87 16.77
N SER A 351 2.08 -33.12 16.35
CA SER A 351 3.25 -33.02 17.24
C SER A 351 3.36 -31.67 17.96
N TYR A 352 3.01 -30.55 17.31
CA TYR A 352 3.01 -29.24 17.98
C TYR A 352 1.84 -29.10 18.96
N LYS A 353 0.66 -29.66 18.63
CA LYS A 353 -0.53 -29.57 19.49
C LYS A 353 -0.33 -30.20 20.86
N ASP A 354 0.50 -31.23 20.96
CA ASP A 354 0.80 -31.95 22.21
C ASP A 354 1.29 -31.04 23.34
N VAL A 355 1.91 -29.90 23.00
CA VAL A 355 2.53 -28.99 23.99
C VAL A 355 1.81 -27.64 24.13
N LEU A 356 0.80 -27.34 23.30
CA LEU A 356 0.16 -26.01 23.27
C LEU A 356 -0.61 -25.65 24.56
N TYR A 357 -1.08 -26.67 25.29
CA TYR A 357 -1.83 -26.49 26.54
C TYR A 357 -1.01 -26.87 27.78
N ASP A 358 0.31 -26.98 27.63
CA ASP A 358 1.21 -27.21 28.76
C ASP A 358 1.13 -26.05 29.77
N SER A 359 1.05 -26.38 31.06
CA SER A 359 0.76 -25.39 32.09
C SER A 359 1.89 -24.38 32.33
N ASP A 360 3.14 -24.71 32.00
CA ASP A 360 4.26 -23.78 32.09
C ASP A 360 4.33 -22.89 30.85
N LEU A 361 4.05 -23.47 29.67
CA LEU A 361 3.98 -22.71 28.43
C LEU A 361 2.87 -21.64 28.48
N LEU A 362 1.71 -21.98 29.04
CA LEU A 362 0.58 -21.06 29.18
C LEU A 362 0.82 -19.90 30.18
N LYS A 363 1.89 -19.96 30.98
CA LYS A 363 2.32 -18.87 31.87
C LYS A 363 3.38 -17.98 31.23
N CYS A 364 3.88 -18.31 30.05
CA CYS A 364 4.89 -17.52 29.36
C CYS A 364 4.33 -16.20 28.85
N ASP A 365 5.15 -15.16 28.84
CA ASP A 365 4.80 -13.83 28.33
C ASP A 365 4.84 -13.78 26.79
N LEU A 366 5.68 -14.62 26.17
CA LEU A 366 5.82 -14.79 24.72
C LEU A 366 6.37 -16.18 24.41
N VAL A 367 5.96 -16.77 23.28
CA VAL A 367 6.46 -18.08 22.84
C VAL A 367 7.15 -17.98 21.48
N TYR A 368 8.38 -18.49 21.39
CA TYR A 368 9.05 -18.74 20.13
C TYR A 368 8.64 -20.11 19.58
N VAL A 369 8.19 -20.13 18.33
CA VAL A 369 7.78 -21.36 17.65
C VAL A 369 8.76 -21.61 16.50
N ILE A 370 9.54 -22.68 16.60
CA ILE A 370 10.53 -23.03 15.57
C ILE A 370 9.86 -23.92 14.54
N VAL A 371 9.85 -23.47 13.29
CA VAL A 371 9.31 -24.19 12.12
C VAL A 371 10.35 -24.21 11.01
N ASN A 372 10.08 -24.87 9.90
CA ASN A 372 10.87 -24.84 8.67
C ASN A 372 10.07 -24.14 7.56
N GLN A 373 10.74 -23.83 6.44
CA GLN A 373 10.11 -23.08 5.36
C GLN A 373 8.93 -23.84 4.71
N ALA A 374 8.94 -25.17 4.71
CA ALA A 374 7.86 -25.98 4.13
C ALA A 374 6.58 -25.91 4.96
N GLN A 375 6.70 -25.93 6.29
CA GLN A 375 5.57 -25.87 7.23
C GLN A 375 4.77 -24.56 7.10
N GLU A 376 5.43 -23.42 6.86
CA GLU A 376 4.76 -22.10 6.69
C GLU A 376 3.92 -22.04 5.40
N LYS A 377 4.29 -22.84 4.38
CA LYS A 377 3.58 -22.88 3.09
C LYS A 377 2.38 -23.83 3.08
N LEU A 378 2.19 -24.60 4.14
CA LEU A 378 1.03 -25.49 4.28
C LEU A 378 -0.27 -24.69 4.44
N LEU A 379 -1.39 -25.34 4.19
CA LEU A 379 -2.70 -24.75 4.48
C LEU A 379 -2.80 -24.41 5.98
N PRO A 380 -3.45 -23.30 6.37
CA PRO A 380 -3.43 -22.82 7.74
C PRO A 380 -3.88 -23.81 8.81
N ASN A 381 -4.86 -24.66 8.52
CA ASN A 381 -5.36 -25.69 9.44
C ASN A 381 -4.35 -26.80 9.76
N ILE A 382 -3.41 -27.07 8.87
CA ILE A 382 -2.38 -28.11 9.02
C ILE A 382 -0.96 -27.53 9.13
N SER A 383 -0.83 -26.21 9.18
CA SER A 383 0.45 -25.53 9.31
C SER A 383 0.76 -25.29 10.79
N PRO A 384 1.88 -25.85 11.32
CA PRO A 384 2.33 -25.54 12.68
C PRO A 384 2.47 -24.04 12.96
N TYR A 385 2.85 -23.24 11.94
CA TYR A 385 2.94 -21.79 12.06
C TYR A 385 1.59 -21.15 12.42
N TYR A 386 0.55 -21.43 11.64
CA TYR A 386 -0.76 -20.83 11.84
C TYR A 386 -1.47 -21.42 13.07
N VAL A 387 -1.37 -22.73 13.29
CA VAL A 387 -2.03 -23.40 14.42
C VAL A 387 -1.44 -22.96 15.76
N CYS A 388 -0.12 -22.98 15.94
CA CYS A 388 0.50 -22.54 17.19
C CYS A 388 0.16 -21.08 17.48
N LYS A 389 0.27 -20.21 16.45
CA LYS A 389 -0.07 -18.80 16.56
C LYS A 389 -1.53 -18.59 16.98
N ALA A 390 -2.48 -19.25 16.33
CA ALA A 390 -3.90 -19.17 16.67
C ALA A 390 -4.15 -19.63 18.13
N LYS A 391 -3.64 -20.80 18.51
CA LYS A 391 -3.94 -21.35 19.84
C LYS A 391 -3.28 -20.56 20.97
N LEU A 392 -2.03 -20.10 20.79
CA LEU A 392 -1.33 -19.32 21.82
C LEU A 392 -1.92 -17.90 21.94
N ILE A 393 -2.23 -17.23 20.83
CA ILE A 393 -2.93 -15.94 20.88
C ILE A 393 -4.32 -16.08 21.48
N GLY A 394 -5.02 -17.19 21.20
CA GLY A 394 -6.30 -17.54 21.84
C GLY A 394 -6.22 -17.59 23.38
N ASN A 395 -5.03 -17.85 23.92
CA ASN A 395 -4.73 -17.85 25.35
C ASN A 395 -4.04 -16.55 25.82
N GLY A 396 -4.02 -15.49 25.00
CA GLY A 396 -3.43 -14.20 25.35
C GLY A 396 -1.91 -14.11 25.20
N ILE A 397 -1.27 -15.13 24.60
CA ILE A 397 0.18 -15.27 24.50
C ILE A 397 0.62 -14.96 23.06
N PRO A 398 1.36 -13.86 22.83
CA PRO A 398 1.90 -13.55 21.51
C PRO A 398 3.00 -14.53 21.10
N THR A 399 3.14 -14.76 19.79
CA THR A 399 4.17 -15.67 19.25
C THR A 399 5.19 -14.96 18.37
N GLN A 400 6.44 -15.42 18.44
CA GLN A 400 7.50 -15.07 17.50
C GLN A 400 8.02 -16.33 16.81
N ASP A 401 7.45 -16.63 15.65
CA ASP A 401 7.81 -17.79 14.85
C ASP A 401 9.13 -17.55 14.11
N ILE A 402 9.97 -18.58 14.02
CA ILE A 402 11.31 -18.51 13.42
C ILE A 402 11.56 -19.77 12.59
N GLN A 403 12.04 -19.58 11.36
CA GLN A 403 12.48 -20.68 10.51
C GLN A 403 13.82 -21.25 10.98
N ILE A 404 13.96 -22.56 11.07
CA ILE A 404 15.21 -23.24 11.42
C ILE A 404 16.34 -22.90 10.45
N GLU A 405 16.02 -22.70 9.17
CA GLU A 405 16.96 -22.24 8.15
C GLU A 405 17.54 -20.86 8.51
N THR A 406 16.73 -19.98 9.10
CA THR A 406 17.18 -18.65 9.57
C THR A 406 18.13 -18.78 10.76
N ILE A 407 17.89 -19.74 11.66
CA ILE A 407 18.80 -20.03 12.79
C ILE A 407 20.13 -20.58 12.28
N ARG A 408 20.09 -21.54 11.34
CA ARG A 408 21.27 -22.21 10.76
C ARG A 408 22.14 -21.29 9.90
N GLN A 409 21.57 -20.26 9.28
CA GLN A 409 22.31 -19.19 8.61
C GLN A 409 23.01 -18.22 9.60
N ASN A 410 23.28 -18.71 10.80
CA ASN A 410 23.99 -18.05 11.89
C ASN A 410 23.37 -16.76 12.43
N LEU A 411 22.12 -16.44 12.04
CA LEU A 411 21.39 -15.23 12.43
C LEU A 411 22.28 -13.99 12.31
N SER A 412 22.36 -13.43 11.10
CA SER A 412 23.07 -12.16 10.90
C SER A 412 22.73 -11.15 12.02
N GLY A 413 23.69 -10.35 12.47
CA GLY A 413 23.48 -9.42 13.59
C GLY A 413 22.22 -8.55 13.42
N PHE A 414 21.87 -8.21 12.18
CA PHE A 414 20.63 -7.50 11.83
C PHE A 414 19.37 -8.34 12.05
N THR A 415 19.36 -9.62 11.67
CA THR A 415 18.21 -10.52 11.84
C THR A 415 17.86 -10.68 13.31
N LEU A 416 18.85 -11.01 14.14
CA LEU A 416 18.63 -11.22 15.58
C LEU A 416 18.16 -9.94 16.28
N THR A 417 18.70 -8.79 15.86
CA THR A 417 18.31 -7.48 16.39
C THR A 417 16.86 -7.13 16.01
N ASN A 418 16.42 -7.44 14.79
CA ASN A 418 15.00 -7.29 14.43
C ASN A 418 14.09 -8.25 15.19
N ILE A 419 14.51 -9.52 15.42
CA ILE A 419 13.74 -10.47 16.24
C ILE A 419 13.56 -9.93 17.66
N SER A 420 14.61 -9.41 18.31
CA SER A 420 14.48 -8.85 19.67
C SER A 420 13.57 -7.63 19.71
N LEU A 421 13.61 -6.77 18.69
CA LEU A 421 12.68 -5.64 18.54
C LEU A 421 11.22 -6.11 18.39
N ASN A 422 10.98 -7.13 17.55
CA ASN A 422 9.65 -7.67 17.36
C ASN A 422 9.13 -8.32 18.65
N SER A 423 9.98 -9.06 19.36
CA SER A 423 9.63 -9.65 20.66
C SER A 423 9.27 -8.58 21.69
N TYR A 424 10.07 -7.50 21.80
CA TYR A 424 9.75 -6.38 22.69
C TYR A 424 8.38 -5.74 22.36
N ALA A 425 8.11 -5.52 21.07
CA ALA A 425 6.83 -4.99 20.59
C ALA A 425 5.63 -5.91 20.84
N LYS A 426 5.84 -7.23 20.68
CA LYS A 426 4.82 -8.25 20.94
C LYS A 426 4.50 -8.38 22.43
N LEU A 427 5.44 -8.06 23.30
CA LEU A 427 5.23 -7.96 24.75
C LEU A 427 4.48 -6.69 25.17
N GLY A 428 4.13 -5.80 24.23
CA GLY A 428 3.50 -4.49 24.48
C GLY A 428 4.48 -3.33 24.62
N GLY A 429 5.77 -3.58 24.36
CA GLY A 429 6.81 -2.57 24.48
C GLY A 429 6.88 -1.62 23.27
N THR A 430 7.07 -0.34 23.54
CA THR A 430 7.38 0.71 22.56
C THR A 430 8.85 1.07 22.65
N ALA A 431 9.65 0.70 21.64
CA ALA A 431 11.10 0.95 21.66
C ALA A 431 11.45 2.45 21.50
N TRP A 432 10.69 3.18 20.67
CA TRP A 432 10.85 4.62 20.48
C TRP A 432 9.52 5.21 20.02
N THR A 433 9.36 6.51 20.27
CA THR A 433 8.31 7.37 19.70
C THR A 433 8.93 8.39 18.76
N ILE A 434 8.10 9.17 18.08
CA ILE A 434 8.53 10.27 17.22
C ILE A 434 8.17 11.62 17.85
N GLU A 435 8.80 12.65 17.32
CA GLU A 435 8.54 14.05 17.65
C GLU A 435 7.04 14.37 17.69
N LYS A 436 6.59 14.77 18.88
CA LYS A 436 5.33 15.46 19.11
C LYS A 436 5.65 16.94 19.06
N GLU A 437 5.21 17.64 18.01
CA GLU A 437 5.15 19.10 18.11
C GLU A 437 4.19 19.44 19.26
N ASP A 438 4.61 20.31 20.19
CA ASP A 438 3.72 20.82 21.22
C ASP A 438 2.56 21.56 20.54
N LYS A 439 1.38 20.95 20.60
CA LYS A 439 0.18 21.39 19.90
C LYS A 439 -0.86 21.84 20.92
N LEU A 440 -1.67 22.82 20.52
CA LEU A 440 -2.83 23.28 21.29
C LEU A 440 -3.95 22.23 21.42
N LYS A 441 -3.90 21.13 20.65
CA LYS A 441 -4.96 20.13 20.56
C LYS A 441 -4.38 18.72 20.59
N ASP A 442 -5.03 17.85 21.35
CA ASP A 442 -4.75 16.41 21.30
C ASP A 442 -5.24 15.81 19.97
N GLU A 443 -4.58 14.74 19.53
CA GLU A 443 -4.79 14.17 18.20
C GLU A 443 -4.65 12.65 18.23
N LEU A 444 -5.64 11.98 17.65
CA LEU A 444 -5.62 10.54 17.36
C LEU A 444 -5.58 10.31 15.87
N VAL A 445 -4.74 9.37 15.45
CA VAL A 445 -4.62 8.92 14.07
C VAL A 445 -5.17 7.51 13.98
N VAL A 446 -6.16 7.33 13.11
CA VAL A 446 -6.90 6.08 12.93
C VAL A 446 -6.54 5.49 11.58
N GLY A 447 -5.83 4.37 11.60
CA GLY A 447 -5.55 3.58 10.40
C GLY A 447 -6.69 2.63 10.10
N ILE A 448 -7.37 2.82 8.96
CA ILE A 448 -8.45 1.93 8.51
C ILE A 448 -7.95 1.03 7.39
N GLY A 449 -8.00 -0.28 7.63
CA GLY A 449 -7.68 -1.33 6.67
C GLY A 449 -8.90 -2.18 6.31
N SER A 450 -8.88 -2.77 5.12
CA SER A 450 -9.84 -3.81 4.75
C SER A 450 -9.17 -5.00 4.09
N THR A 451 -9.69 -6.21 4.30
CA THR A 451 -9.26 -7.42 3.59
C THR A 451 -10.37 -8.01 2.74
N VAL A 452 -9.96 -8.82 1.77
CA VAL A 452 -10.83 -9.60 0.90
C VAL A 452 -10.55 -11.08 1.19
N SER A 453 -11.58 -11.88 1.38
CA SER A 453 -11.45 -13.34 1.56
C SER A 453 -11.02 -14.03 0.27
N GLU A 454 -10.71 -15.33 0.38
CA GLU A 454 -10.38 -16.18 -0.77
C GLU A 454 -11.49 -16.19 -1.85
N ASN A 455 -12.74 -16.02 -1.44
CA ASN A 455 -13.91 -15.95 -2.34
C ASN A 455 -14.11 -14.56 -2.96
N GLY A 456 -13.18 -13.62 -2.75
CA GLY A 456 -13.28 -12.27 -3.31
C GLY A 456 -14.26 -11.34 -2.59
N GLN A 457 -14.80 -11.74 -1.43
CA GLN A 457 -15.71 -10.91 -0.63
C GLN A 457 -14.92 -10.01 0.31
N PHE A 458 -15.36 -8.77 0.52
CA PHE A 458 -14.80 -7.93 1.59
C PHE A 458 -15.30 -8.46 2.93
N VAL A 459 -14.38 -8.79 3.84
CA VAL A 459 -14.70 -9.56 5.06
C VAL A 459 -14.39 -8.82 6.36
N LEU A 460 -13.51 -7.82 6.33
CA LEU A 460 -12.98 -7.24 7.56
C LEU A 460 -12.69 -5.76 7.38
N GLY A 461 -13.18 -4.93 8.29
CA GLY A 461 -12.67 -3.59 8.52
C GLY A 461 -11.89 -3.57 9.83
N ILE A 462 -10.72 -2.96 9.81
CA ILE A 462 -9.81 -2.87 10.95
C ILE A 462 -9.56 -1.42 11.24
N ALA A 463 -9.72 -1.01 12.50
CA ALA A 463 -9.28 0.29 13.00
C ALA A 463 -8.13 0.10 13.98
N GLN A 464 -7.00 0.74 13.70
CA GLN A 464 -5.89 0.85 14.65
C GLN A 464 -5.70 2.31 15.03
N ILE A 465 -5.57 2.57 16.33
CA ILE A 465 -5.47 3.92 16.87
C ILE A 465 -4.06 4.17 17.34
N PHE A 466 -3.52 5.29 16.87
CA PHE A 466 -2.22 5.80 17.23
C PHE A 466 -2.39 7.17 17.86
N HIS A 467 -1.62 7.43 18.91
CA HIS A 467 -1.45 8.79 19.39
C HIS A 467 -0.50 9.57 18.46
N ASN A 468 -0.53 10.91 18.52
CA ASN A 468 0.20 11.76 17.58
C ASN A 468 1.74 11.66 17.66
N ASP A 469 2.29 11.20 18.79
CA ASP A 469 3.71 10.86 18.98
C ASP A 469 4.07 9.47 18.41
N GLY A 470 3.11 8.80 17.80
CA GLY A 470 3.30 7.51 17.15
C GLY A 470 3.14 6.28 18.04
N ARG A 471 2.81 6.45 19.33
CA ARG A 471 2.48 5.31 20.19
C ARG A 471 1.25 4.59 19.65
N TYR A 472 1.35 3.26 19.55
CA TYR A 472 0.22 2.40 19.32
C TYR A 472 -0.63 2.35 20.58
N MET A 473 -1.90 2.75 20.49
CA MET A 473 -2.79 2.84 21.65
C MET A 473 -3.57 1.55 21.81
N THR A 474 -4.22 1.15 20.74
CA THR A 474 -5.03 -0.06 20.68
C THR A 474 -5.34 -0.35 19.22
N GLY A 475 -5.56 -1.62 18.92
CA GLY A 475 -6.16 -2.04 17.67
C GLY A 475 -7.10 -3.18 17.98
N ASP A 476 -8.29 -3.06 17.42
CA ASP A 476 -9.29 -4.10 17.51
C ASP A 476 -9.63 -4.54 16.09
N CYS A 477 -9.99 -5.81 16.00
CA CYS A 477 -10.37 -6.44 14.75
C CYS A 477 -11.78 -6.95 14.92
N SER A 478 -12.74 -6.17 14.46
CA SER A 478 -14.10 -6.68 14.41
C SER A 478 -14.27 -7.47 13.10
N PRO A 479 -14.84 -8.69 13.12
CA PRO A 479 -15.33 -9.38 11.92
C PRO A 479 -16.48 -8.57 11.32
N LEU A 480 -16.15 -7.46 10.66
CA LEU A 480 -17.11 -6.55 10.04
C LEU A 480 -17.57 -7.16 8.72
N SER A 481 -18.57 -8.05 8.84
CA SER A 481 -19.72 -8.37 7.96
C SER A 481 -19.61 -8.25 6.42
N SER A 482 -20.54 -8.91 5.73
CA SER A 482 -20.85 -8.67 4.32
C SER A 482 -21.00 -7.17 3.99
N PHE A 483 -20.91 -6.83 2.70
CA PHE A 483 -21.06 -5.46 2.18
C PHE A 483 -22.29 -4.70 2.69
N GLU A 484 -23.37 -5.41 3.05
CA GLU A 484 -24.65 -4.84 3.46
C GLU A 484 -24.55 -4.07 4.79
N ASN A 485 -23.77 -4.57 5.75
CA ASN A 485 -23.71 -3.99 7.12
C ASN A 485 -22.38 -3.31 7.44
N TYR A 486 -21.48 -3.15 6.45
CA TYR A 486 -20.13 -2.64 6.68
C TYR A 486 -20.10 -1.25 7.32
N ALA A 487 -20.95 -0.32 6.87
CA ALA A 487 -20.95 1.05 7.36
C ALA A 487 -21.33 1.15 8.85
N GLU A 488 -22.43 0.49 9.24
CA GLU A 488 -22.93 0.46 10.62
C GLU A 488 -21.93 -0.23 11.53
N ASN A 489 -21.38 -1.37 11.10
CA ASN A 489 -20.43 -2.11 11.92
C ASN A 489 -19.12 -1.33 12.11
N LEU A 490 -18.61 -0.66 11.07
CA LEU A 490 -17.43 0.22 11.18
C LEU A 490 -17.71 1.39 12.13
N GLU A 491 -18.89 2.00 12.06
CA GLU A 491 -19.30 3.07 12.97
C GLU A 491 -19.34 2.61 14.43
N HIS A 492 -20.03 1.51 14.73
CA HIS A 492 -20.11 0.94 16.08
C HIS A 492 -18.73 0.59 16.63
N HIS A 493 -17.88 0.01 15.79
CA HIS A 493 -16.51 -0.32 16.14
C HIS A 493 -15.69 0.93 16.47
N LEU A 494 -15.66 1.92 15.56
CA LEU A 494 -14.94 3.17 15.77
C LEU A 494 -15.40 3.87 17.06
N TYR A 495 -16.72 3.94 17.30
CA TYR A 495 -17.25 4.54 18.51
C TYR A 495 -16.76 3.81 19.77
N LYS A 496 -16.85 2.47 19.79
CA LYS A 496 -16.44 1.66 20.93
C LYS A 496 -14.96 1.84 21.28
N VAL A 497 -14.08 1.90 20.27
CA VAL A 497 -12.64 1.97 20.48
C VAL A 497 -12.18 3.42 20.76
N LEU A 498 -12.81 4.42 20.13
CA LEU A 498 -12.44 5.82 20.32
C LEU A 498 -12.97 6.44 21.61
N LEU A 499 -14.18 6.07 22.06
CA LEU A 499 -14.85 6.73 23.19
C LEU A 499 -13.96 6.79 24.45
N PRO A 500 -13.33 5.69 24.93
CA PRO A 500 -12.49 5.75 26.13
C PRO A 500 -11.28 6.68 25.98
N LEU A 501 -10.72 6.77 24.78
CA LEU A 501 -9.56 7.63 24.49
C LEU A 501 -9.98 9.10 24.37
N ILE A 502 -11.14 9.35 23.76
CA ILE A 502 -11.72 10.69 23.63
C ILE A 502 -12.12 11.22 25.00
N ASP A 503 -12.70 10.41 25.88
CA ASP A 503 -13.05 10.84 27.25
C ASP A 503 -11.83 11.29 28.05
N GLN A 504 -10.69 10.60 27.89
CA GLN A 504 -9.42 11.02 28.48
C GLN A 504 -8.92 12.35 27.90
N MET A 505 -9.13 12.58 26.60
CA MET A 505 -8.71 13.82 25.92
C MET A 505 -9.69 14.98 26.14
N ASN A 506 -10.96 14.72 26.46
CA ASN A 506 -11.99 15.76 26.53
C ASN A 506 -11.67 16.84 27.58
N GLY A 507 -10.89 16.49 28.61
CA GLY A 507 -10.36 17.45 29.59
C GLY A 507 -9.49 18.56 28.98
N SER A 508 -8.91 18.37 27.80
CA SER A 508 -8.10 19.36 27.08
C SER A 508 -8.91 20.24 26.11
N GLY A 509 -10.23 20.02 25.99
CA GLY A 509 -11.13 20.78 25.14
C GLY A 509 -11.24 20.20 23.72
N ARG A 510 -10.79 20.94 22.70
CA ARG A 510 -10.98 20.57 21.29
C ARG A 510 -9.86 19.64 20.79
N PHE A 511 -10.20 18.48 20.25
CA PHE A 511 -9.24 17.51 19.72
C PHE A 511 -9.34 17.28 18.20
N ARG A 512 -8.48 16.41 17.64
CA ARG A 512 -8.47 16.02 16.23
C ARG A 512 -8.53 14.50 16.02
N LEU A 513 -9.31 14.08 15.02
CA LEU A 513 -9.35 12.69 14.53
C LEU A 513 -8.88 12.63 13.07
N ILE A 514 -7.76 11.98 12.80
CA ILE A 514 -7.21 11.85 11.44
C ILE A 514 -7.35 10.41 10.97
N PHE A 515 -8.13 10.18 9.91
CA PHE A 515 -8.38 8.86 9.35
C PHE A 515 -7.48 8.62 8.14
N HIS A 516 -6.62 7.62 8.22
CA HIS A 516 -5.81 7.14 7.11
C HIS A 516 -6.49 5.94 6.45
N LEU A 517 -6.82 6.10 5.17
CA LEU A 517 -7.59 5.13 4.39
C LEU A 517 -6.71 4.50 3.30
N PHE A 518 -6.76 3.17 3.18
CA PHE A 518 -6.02 2.44 2.14
C PHE A 518 -6.60 2.59 0.73
N LYS A 519 -7.92 2.80 0.63
CA LYS A 519 -8.64 3.04 -0.62
C LYS A 519 -9.42 4.35 -0.51
N SER A 520 -9.81 4.92 -1.65
CA SER A 520 -10.74 6.04 -1.65
C SER A 520 -12.00 5.64 -0.89
N ALA A 521 -12.39 6.48 0.07
CA ALA A 521 -13.56 6.22 0.90
C ALA A 521 -14.81 6.15 0.01
N SER A 522 -15.59 5.09 0.15
CA SER A 522 -16.90 5.03 -0.50
C SER A 522 -17.88 5.90 0.29
N GLU A 523 -18.67 6.70 -0.43
CA GLU A 523 -19.75 7.50 0.16
C GLU A 523 -20.76 6.62 0.89
N GLN A 524 -20.96 5.39 0.40
CA GLN A 524 -21.90 4.43 0.94
C GLN A 524 -21.37 3.69 2.18
N TYR A 525 -20.06 3.69 2.40
CA TYR A 525 -19.40 2.84 3.40
C TYR A 525 -18.60 3.66 4.41
N GLU A 526 -17.31 3.92 4.17
CA GLU A 526 -16.42 4.56 5.14
C GLU A 526 -16.87 5.98 5.49
N ILE A 527 -17.31 6.77 4.50
CA ILE A 527 -17.81 8.13 4.76
C ILE A 527 -19.13 8.10 5.52
N LYS A 528 -20.05 7.19 5.18
CA LYS A 528 -21.31 7.03 5.92
C LYS A 528 -21.02 6.69 7.38
N ALA A 529 -20.15 5.72 7.63
CA ALA A 529 -19.73 5.32 8.98
C ALA A 529 -19.13 6.48 9.79
N ILE A 530 -18.24 7.27 9.17
CA ILE A 530 -17.60 8.40 9.86
C ILE A 530 -18.59 9.55 10.06
N SER A 531 -19.53 9.76 9.15
CA SER A 531 -20.59 10.76 9.30
C SER A 531 -21.52 10.41 10.47
N ASN A 532 -21.96 9.15 10.56
CA ASN A 532 -22.75 8.68 11.68
C ASN A 532 -21.96 8.74 13.01
N LEU A 533 -20.67 8.39 12.98
CA LEU A 533 -19.78 8.52 14.15
C LEU A 533 -19.73 9.98 14.64
N LYS A 534 -19.66 10.94 13.71
CA LYS A 534 -19.69 12.36 14.05
C LYS A 534 -20.99 12.76 14.75
N GLU A 535 -22.14 12.23 14.31
CA GLU A 535 -23.42 12.46 14.98
C GLU A 535 -23.44 11.88 16.40
N ARG A 536 -22.89 10.67 16.59
CA ARG A 536 -22.76 10.04 17.91
C ARG A 536 -21.80 10.77 18.85
N LEU A 537 -20.78 11.41 18.29
CA LEU A 537 -19.82 12.24 19.02
C LEU A 537 -20.23 13.71 19.08
N SER A 538 -21.50 14.05 18.85
CA SER A 538 -22.01 15.43 18.85
C SER A 538 -21.81 16.18 20.18
N GLY A 539 -21.68 15.46 21.30
CA GLY A 539 -21.32 16.04 22.60
C GLY A 539 -19.86 16.52 22.71
N TYR A 540 -19.02 16.24 21.71
CA TYR A 540 -17.60 16.56 21.70
C TYR A 540 -17.25 17.60 20.62
N ASN A 541 -16.26 18.44 20.89
CA ASN A 541 -15.75 19.41 19.92
C ASN A 541 -14.46 18.88 19.27
N PHE A 542 -14.50 18.55 17.98
CA PHE A 542 -13.32 18.04 17.28
C PHE A 542 -13.23 18.48 15.82
N GLU A 543 -12.02 18.45 15.28
CA GLU A 543 -11.76 18.51 13.83
C GLU A 543 -11.46 17.10 13.32
N PHE A 544 -11.71 16.87 12.03
CA PHE A 544 -11.36 15.60 11.40
C PHE A 544 -10.80 15.78 9.99
N ALA A 545 -9.96 14.81 9.60
CA ALA A 545 -9.44 14.69 8.24
C ALA A 545 -9.60 13.25 7.74
N LEU A 546 -10.06 13.11 6.49
CA LEU A 546 -10.10 11.83 5.77
C LEU A 546 -8.99 11.85 4.73
N VAL A 547 -7.96 11.03 4.94
CA VAL A 547 -6.75 11.02 4.13
C VAL A 547 -6.60 9.68 3.44
N HIS A 548 -6.79 9.66 2.13
CA HIS A 548 -6.54 8.49 1.30
C HIS A 548 -5.06 8.43 0.92
N LEU A 549 -4.44 7.29 1.23
CA LEU A 549 -3.03 7.01 0.95
C LEU A 549 -2.94 6.10 -0.28
N ALA A 550 -2.98 6.73 -1.46
CA ALA A 550 -3.06 6.04 -2.74
C ALA A 550 -1.68 5.54 -3.18
N TYR A 551 -1.48 4.22 -3.15
CA TYR A 551 -0.26 3.57 -3.69
C TYR A 551 -0.38 3.20 -5.19
N GLY A 552 -1.59 3.22 -5.75
CA GLY A 552 -1.93 2.71 -7.09
C GLY A 552 -2.03 3.78 -8.18
N HIS A 553 -1.09 4.73 -8.26
CA HIS A 553 -1.11 5.81 -9.27
C HIS A 553 0.07 5.76 -10.24
N ASN A 554 -0.06 6.53 -11.34
CA ASN A 554 0.94 6.57 -12.41
C ASN A 554 2.07 7.61 -12.22
N PHE A 555 1.98 8.49 -11.20
CA PHE A 555 3.05 9.47 -10.96
C PHE A 555 4.38 8.80 -10.57
N ARG A 556 5.48 9.36 -11.09
CA ARG A 556 6.87 8.99 -10.85
C ARG A 556 7.73 10.24 -10.74
N LEU A 557 8.80 10.14 -9.96
CA LEU A 557 9.82 11.17 -9.79
C LEU A 557 11.13 10.70 -10.40
N TYR A 558 11.85 11.59 -11.06
CA TYR A 558 13.18 11.35 -11.61
C TYR A 558 14.08 12.54 -11.28
N TYR A 559 15.21 12.30 -10.63
CA TYR A 559 16.20 13.35 -10.38
C TYR A 559 17.38 13.19 -11.33
N ASN A 560 17.77 14.28 -11.99
CA ASN A 560 18.82 14.29 -13.01
C ASN A 560 18.61 13.17 -14.07
N ASP A 561 17.44 13.17 -14.70
CA ASP A 561 17.02 12.19 -15.71
C ASP A 561 17.04 10.73 -15.22
N GLY A 562 16.81 10.53 -13.92
CA GLY A 562 16.78 9.21 -13.29
C GLY A 562 18.15 8.65 -12.92
N ARG A 563 19.23 9.43 -13.08
CA ARG A 563 20.60 9.02 -12.75
C ARG A 563 20.93 9.15 -11.26
N ASN A 564 20.19 10.00 -10.55
CA ASN A 564 20.43 10.28 -9.15
C ASN A 564 19.24 9.83 -8.29
N ALA A 565 19.55 9.45 -7.05
CA ALA A 565 18.53 9.11 -6.06
C ALA A 565 17.72 10.34 -5.66
N ILE A 566 16.45 10.14 -5.32
CA ILE A 566 15.55 11.20 -4.85
C ILE A 566 15.65 11.27 -3.32
N SER A 567 15.69 12.48 -2.78
CA SER A 567 15.71 12.70 -1.33
C SER A 567 14.42 12.18 -0.69
N THR A 568 14.54 11.37 0.37
CA THR A 568 13.39 10.96 1.19
C THR A 568 12.76 12.19 1.85
N GLY A 569 11.44 12.23 1.93
CA GLY A 569 10.70 13.40 2.43
C GLY A 569 10.39 14.44 1.34
N THR A 570 10.79 14.21 0.08
CA THR A 570 10.37 15.08 -1.04
C THR A 570 8.85 15.12 -1.11
N TYR A 571 8.30 16.31 -0.91
CA TYR A 571 6.88 16.64 -0.90
C TYR A 571 6.56 17.58 -2.07
N ILE A 572 5.53 17.24 -2.84
CA ILE A 572 5.08 18.05 -3.97
C ILE A 572 3.57 18.20 -3.85
N GLN A 573 3.09 19.42 -3.59
CA GLN A 573 1.66 19.71 -3.55
C GLN A 573 1.12 19.91 -4.97
N LEU A 574 0.22 19.03 -5.42
CA LEU A 574 -0.41 19.11 -6.74
C LEU A 574 -1.63 20.03 -6.74
N SER A 575 -2.39 20.03 -5.64
CA SER A 575 -3.58 20.88 -5.44
C SER A 575 -3.83 21.14 -3.95
N LYS A 576 -4.90 21.87 -3.61
CA LYS A 576 -5.34 22.04 -2.22
C LYS A 576 -5.63 20.70 -1.50
N LEU A 577 -6.03 19.67 -2.25
CA LEU A 577 -6.48 18.38 -1.72
C LEU A 577 -5.59 17.20 -2.13
N SER A 578 -4.49 17.42 -2.85
CA SER A 578 -3.63 16.33 -3.29
C SER A 578 -2.16 16.69 -3.31
N ALA A 579 -1.33 15.73 -2.89
CA ALA A 579 0.12 15.85 -2.87
C ALA A 579 0.80 14.52 -3.16
N LEU A 580 2.10 14.60 -3.47
CA LEU A 580 3.00 13.46 -3.61
C LEU A 580 4.05 13.52 -2.50
N LEU A 581 4.37 12.38 -1.90
CA LEU A 581 5.35 12.25 -0.83
C LEU A 581 6.28 11.07 -1.09
N HIS A 582 7.58 11.30 -1.09
CA HIS A 582 8.57 10.28 -1.41
C HIS A 582 9.20 9.63 -0.16
N PHE A 583 9.08 8.30 -0.03
CA PHE A 583 9.54 7.56 1.15
C PHE A 583 10.94 6.94 1.02
N PHE A 584 11.32 6.52 -0.19
CA PHE A 584 12.44 5.59 -0.36
C PHE A 584 13.30 5.94 -1.57
N ASN A 585 14.53 6.38 -1.29
CA ASN A 585 15.46 6.98 -2.25
C ASN A 585 15.79 6.16 -3.51
N LYS A 586 15.63 4.82 -3.49
CA LYS A 586 15.86 3.94 -4.66
C LYS A 586 14.58 3.62 -5.44
N SER A 587 13.45 4.23 -5.11
CA SER A 587 12.21 4.10 -5.87
C SER A 587 11.95 5.39 -6.63
N ASP A 588 11.34 5.30 -7.80
CA ASP A 588 10.78 6.45 -8.53
C ASP A 588 9.31 6.71 -8.14
N LEU A 589 8.69 5.82 -7.36
CA LEU A 589 7.28 5.89 -6.96
C LEU A 589 7.12 6.71 -5.67
N PRO A 590 6.51 7.92 -5.71
CA PRO A 590 6.01 8.58 -4.51
C PRO A 590 4.71 7.91 -4.04
N LEU A 591 4.29 8.22 -2.81
CA LEU A 591 2.92 8.03 -2.33
C LEU A 591 2.08 9.24 -2.75
N LYS A 592 0.89 9.02 -3.31
CA LYS A 592 -0.10 10.10 -3.48
C LYS A 592 -0.98 10.18 -2.24
N ILE A 593 -1.08 11.37 -1.69
CA ILE A 593 -1.91 11.70 -0.53
C ILE A 593 -3.08 12.52 -1.04
N GLU A 594 -4.30 12.06 -0.77
CA GLU A 594 -5.54 12.73 -1.17
C GLU A 594 -6.37 13.04 0.07
N LEU A 595 -6.72 14.30 0.25
CA LEU A 595 -7.59 14.77 1.31
C LEU A 595 -9.03 14.87 0.79
N ASP A 596 -9.97 14.27 1.50
CA ASP A 596 -11.38 14.40 1.18
C ASP A 596 -11.88 15.82 1.45
N SER A 597 -12.67 16.38 0.52
CA SER A 597 -13.22 17.73 0.63
C SER A 597 -14.18 17.93 1.78
N ARG A 598 -14.74 16.86 2.36
CA ARG A 598 -15.62 16.92 3.55
C ARG A 598 -14.84 17.11 4.85
N SER A 599 -13.52 16.97 4.83
CA SER A 599 -12.66 17.15 6.00
C SER A 599 -12.76 18.56 6.56
N THR A 600 -12.84 18.68 7.89
CA THR A 600 -12.84 19.98 8.58
C THR A 600 -11.43 20.48 8.88
N PHE A 601 -10.45 19.58 8.96
CA PHE A 601 -9.03 19.90 9.03
C PHE A 601 -8.36 19.65 7.69
N THR A 602 -7.81 20.70 7.09
CA THR A 602 -7.39 20.70 5.67
C THR A 602 -5.91 21.00 5.44
N SER A 603 -5.08 21.01 6.49
CA SER A 603 -3.65 21.28 6.37
C SER A 603 -2.90 20.10 5.73
N LEU A 604 -2.84 20.08 4.40
CA LEU A 604 -2.31 18.95 3.63
C LEU A 604 -0.82 18.69 3.86
N PHE A 605 0.00 19.74 4.00
CA PHE A 605 1.43 19.59 4.32
C PHE A 605 1.61 18.89 5.67
N TYR A 606 0.84 19.32 6.67
CA TYR A 606 0.87 18.73 8.01
C TYR A 606 0.47 17.25 8.00
N LEU A 607 -0.63 16.92 7.32
CA LEU A 607 -1.10 15.54 7.18
C LEU A 607 -0.03 14.68 6.46
N SER A 608 0.62 15.24 5.44
CA SER A 608 1.68 14.56 4.70
C SER A 608 2.93 14.35 5.56
N LYS A 609 3.30 15.33 6.38
CA LYS A 609 4.39 15.22 7.37
C LYS A 609 4.09 14.12 8.39
N GLN A 610 2.88 14.07 8.94
CA GLN A 610 2.46 13.01 9.84
C GLN A 610 2.56 11.62 9.18
N VAL A 611 2.06 11.50 7.95
CA VAL A 611 2.16 10.26 7.14
C VAL A 611 3.61 9.84 6.92
N PHE A 612 4.51 10.78 6.61
CA PHE A 612 5.95 10.54 6.47
C PHE A 612 6.57 10.06 7.78
N TRP A 613 6.33 10.79 8.86
CA TRP A 613 6.86 10.48 10.18
C TRP A 613 6.39 9.12 10.68
N PHE A 614 5.16 8.74 10.39
CA PHE A 614 4.61 7.45 10.79
C PHE A 614 5.23 6.27 10.03
N SER A 615 5.95 6.46 8.92
CA SER A 615 6.74 5.35 8.34
C SER A 615 8.04 5.09 9.10
N HIS A 616 8.47 6.02 9.96
CA HIS A 616 9.64 5.91 10.82
C HIS A 616 9.37 5.22 12.16
N LEU A 617 8.11 4.80 12.40
CA LEU A 617 7.63 4.18 13.64
C LEU A 617 7.62 2.66 13.64
N SER A 618 7.85 2.00 12.50
CA SER A 618 7.68 0.56 12.41
C SER A 618 8.63 -0.22 13.34
N HIS A 619 8.09 -0.94 14.32
CA HIS A 619 8.82 -1.92 15.15
C HIS A 619 9.07 -3.27 14.48
N ARG A 620 8.83 -3.39 13.16
CA ARG A 620 9.20 -4.59 12.38
C ARG A 620 10.70 -4.69 12.12
N SER A 621 11.36 -3.55 12.00
CA SER A 621 12.78 -3.46 11.74
C SER A 621 13.33 -2.10 12.16
N TYR A 622 14.63 -2.02 12.41
CA TYR A 622 15.31 -0.74 12.65
C TYR A 622 15.49 0.13 11.38
N MET A 623 14.96 -0.29 10.24
CA MET A 623 14.90 0.53 9.03
C MET A 623 13.51 1.16 8.88
N PRO A 624 13.41 2.43 8.45
CA PRO A 624 12.12 3.04 8.13
C PRO A 624 11.35 2.21 7.11
N SER A 625 10.04 2.09 7.33
CA SER A 625 9.17 1.35 6.43
C SER A 625 8.93 2.12 5.14
N LYS A 626 8.70 1.39 4.03
CA LYS A 626 8.23 1.95 2.76
C LYS A 626 6.75 2.33 2.78
N ARG A 627 6.05 2.05 3.88
CA ARG A 627 4.65 2.39 4.13
C ARG A 627 4.48 2.93 5.55
N THR A 628 3.54 3.84 5.74
CA THR A 628 3.19 4.32 7.08
C THR A 628 2.59 3.20 7.93
N VAL A 629 2.86 3.18 9.24
CA VAL A 629 2.36 2.14 10.15
C VAL A 629 0.83 2.08 10.19
N THR A 630 0.17 3.22 10.02
CA THR A 630 -1.31 3.36 9.93
C THR A 630 -1.95 2.65 8.74
N ILE A 631 -1.17 2.20 7.76
CA ILE A 631 -1.65 1.34 6.67
C ILE A 631 -1.03 -0.05 6.76
N MET A 632 0.27 -0.11 7.06
CA MET A 632 1.01 -1.35 7.13
C MET A 632 0.47 -2.28 8.23
N TYR A 633 0.26 -1.77 9.44
CA TYR A 633 -0.21 -2.59 10.56
C TYR A 633 -1.64 -3.08 10.37
N PRO A 634 -2.63 -2.24 9.97
CA PRO A 634 -3.95 -2.75 9.62
C PRO A 634 -3.92 -3.84 8.55
N SER A 635 -3.07 -3.70 7.52
CA SER A 635 -2.93 -4.72 6.47
C SER A 635 -2.36 -6.04 6.99
N LEU A 636 -1.36 -5.98 7.88
CA LEU A 636 -0.75 -7.17 8.49
C LEU A 636 -1.74 -7.87 9.42
N MET A 637 -2.43 -7.11 10.26
CA MET A 637 -3.44 -7.62 11.18
C MET A 637 -4.60 -8.26 10.39
N ALA A 638 -5.09 -7.63 9.32
CA ALA A 638 -6.18 -8.16 8.52
C ALA A 638 -5.82 -9.48 7.86
N ARG A 639 -4.65 -9.53 7.22
CA ARG A 639 -4.16 -10.74 6.59
C ARG A 639 -3.97 -11.86 7.61
N MET A 640 -3.32 -11.57 8.74
CA MET A 640 -3.08 -12.58 9.77
C MET A 640 -4.40 -13.12 10.30
N THR A 641 -5.34 -12.23 10.60
CA THR A 641 -6.65 -12.59 11.13
C THR A 641 -7.44 -13.51 10.19
N GLU A 642 -7.39 -13.27 8.88
CA GLU A 642 -8.02 -14.16 7.89
C GLU A 642 -7.37 -15.54 7.82
N GLU A 643 -6.04 -15.63 7.98
CA GLU A 643 -5.38 -16.93 8.02
C GLU A 643 -5.69 -17.69 9.32
N LEU A 644 -5.72 -16.99 10.47
CA LEU A 644 -6.06 -17.61 11.75
C LEU A 644 -7.51 -18.10 11.82
N LYS A 645 -8.44 -17.43 11.12
CA LYS A 645 -9.84 -17.87 10.98
C LYS A 645 -9.98 -19.29 10.45
N LYS A 646 -9.05 -19.72 9.60
CA LYS A 646 -9.06 -21.06 8.97
C LYS A 646 -8.58 -22.16 9.92
N VAL A 647 -8.09 -21.82 11.11
CA VAL A 647 -7.69 -22.78 12.13
C VAL A 647 -8.92 -23.19 12.95
N ASP A 648 -9.12 -24.50 13.11
CA ASP A 648 -10.26 -25.05 13.83
C ASP A 648 -10.37 -24.53 15.26
N GLY A 649 -11.57 -24.06 15.64
CA GLY A 649 -11.84 -23.53 16.98
C GLY A 649 -11.16 -22.20 17.29
N TRP A 650 -10.87 -21.38 16.28
CA TRP A 650 -10.44 -19.99 16.46
C TRP A 650 -11.62 -19.10 16.89
N ASP A 651 -11.36 -18.21 17.85
CA ASP A 651 -12.34 -17.28 18.43
C ASP A 651 -11.79 -15.84 18.37
N TYR A 652 -12.49 -14.97 17.64
CA TYR A 652 -12.10 -13.56 17.46
C TYR A 652 -12.12 -12.76 18.76
N ASP A 653 -12.98 -13.10 19.72
CA ASP A 653 -13.06 -12.37 20.98
C ASP A 653 -11.77 -12.48 21.79
N ARG A 654 -10.95 -13.51 21.53
CA ARG A 654 -9.65 -13.71 22.17
C ARG A 654 -8.60 -12.69 21.76
N LEU A 655 -8.74 -12.03 20.60
CA LEU A 655 -7.84 -10.96 20.18
C LEU A 655 -7.82 -9.78 21.15
N LYS A 656 -8.89 -9.58 21.95
CA LYS A 656 -8.95 -8.54 22.98
C LYS A 656 -7.80 -8.65 23.99
N ALA A 657 -7.35 -9.88 24.30
CA ALA A 657 -6.27 -10.14 25.24
C ALA A 657 -4.87 -9.68 24.74
N VAL A 658 -4.76 -9.37 23.46
CA VAL A 658 -3.52 -8.89 22.82
C VAL A 658 -3.74 -7.60 22.03
N SER A 659 -4.87 -6.92 22.20
CA SER A 659 -5.28 -5.75 21.39
C SER A 659 -4.36 -4.53 21.52
N ASP A 660 -3.68 -4.41 22.66
CA ASP A 660 -2.66 -3.42 22.99
C ASP A 660 -1.24 -3.81 22.53
N LYS A 661 -1.06 -5.06 22.04
CA LYS A 661 0.22 -5.61 21.59
C LYS A 661 0.30 -5.64 20.07
N LEU A 662 1.52 -5.56 19.55
CA LEU A 662 1.79 -5.75 18.11
C LEU A 662 1.91 -7.24 17.75
N TRP A 663 0.94 -8.07 18.13
CA TRP A 663 0.98 -9.54 17.97
C TRP A 663 1.10 -10.01 16.50
N PHE A 664 0.64 -9.19 15.56
CA PHE A 664 0.53 -9.50 14.13
C PHE A 664 1.82 -9.25 13.31
N ILE A 665 2.88 -8.70 13.91
CA ILE A 665 4.08 -8.25 13.18
C ILE A 665 5.09 -9.34 12.83
#